data_AF-A0A2Z3H2X1-F1
#
_entry.id   AF-A0A2Z3H2X1-F1
#
_cell.length_a   1.000
_cell.length_b   1.000
_cell.length_c   1.000
_cell.angle_alpha   90.00
_cell.angle_beta   90.00
_cell.angle_gamma   90.00
#
_symmetry.space_group_name_H-M   'P 1'
#
loop_
_entity.id
_entity.type
_entity.pdbx_description
1 polymer ?
#
loop_
_entity_poly.entity_id
_entity_poly.type
_entity_poly.pdbx_seq_one_letter_code
_entity_poly.pdbx_strand_id
1 'polypeptide(L)'
;MAAPRRSGYNARNRFASPRSPPVAHTVSERLDAALKKINRPGSFCVTGSVRAANPGLEVAGIGPVGLPLTAHQAKELAAVCKQAPYGKGEETLVDTSVRRVWQLDPDHFSLTNPEWDEFLRDAVATVQRDLGLEKQQLESHLYNLLLYEPGGFFLPHRDGEKLDRMVATLVVVLPSPFTGGELIVRHDGEERAIDFGAPGLNLFHTHFAAFYADCEHEVRPLRTGHRLCLVYNLTLARAQPRLAAPRTAEHVEEVAAALRGWPADGAAHKLAVPLGHQYTRDGLVWDALKGVDRVKARVLHEAATRAGCQAHLALLTLWESGAAEEDYSPRRRRRRYSDDDDDGEYEMGEVYETTLNAEHWSDPDGGRPDFGVMEVEEDEVVPPEALTSAKPEQSVSGYTGNEGLTMNRWYRHAVIVLWPNARHFDVLCDCGLHAAVAWLRQMVTGWQGARKKDPAGRDRCAALAAKVVARSAGAHCGDAEANDLLDALVALDAPELVRAFLRDVVTGSRTIKPARAVRAACEALGWNTFEAEIVGLLTATTPDPLTRVPGPGVEFLERNLELLGALCATKSRRKAGEGERVALCGRLAGLFVSVLGALDKAAAAGHDWRFRGVDRSAVLTELPRALLAVRQFDLFAAFIDRALAQAKLYPLANHIAALTALQPWLKTHLKAGCDGVSRWVGSVRQQLEVLTAQEPAPPGDFRREANIDCTCGDCVQLRRFLGDSKESVHRFRAAQDRRSHLENTIRNRGCDVDCKTERIGSPHTLVCTKNTASFRARLKKYHDDCQHLVTVREIEEARPG
;
A
#
# COMPACT_ATOMS: atom_id res chain seq x y z
N MET A 1 28.32 -7.38 61.67
CA MET A 1 29.70 -6.89 61.45
C MET A 1 29.89 -6.66 59.96
N ALA A 2 30.50 -5.53 59.62
CA ALA A 2 30.49 -4.89 58.32
C ALA A 2 31.67 -5.29 57.41
N ALA A 3 31.41 -5.22 56.09
CA ALA A 3 32.32 -4.86 54.97
C ALA A 3 33.54 -5.79 54.67
N PRO A 4 34.12 -5.82 53.43
CA PRO A 4 34.17 -4.70 52.47
C PRO A 4 34.05 -4.98 50.95
N ARG A 5 33.85 -3.88 50.20
CA ARG A 5 34.19 -3.66 48.78
C ARG A 5 35.37 -2.65 48.72
N ARG A 6 36.30 -2.79 47.74
CA ARG A 6 36.58 -1.85 46.62
C ARG A 6 38.02 -1.94 46.05
N SER A 7 38.08 -1.80 44.70
CA SER A 7 39.10 -1.12 43.87
C SER A 7 40.50 -1.77 43.73
N GLY A 8 41.19 -1.86 42.58
CA GLY A 8 41.02 -1.35 41.20
C GLY A 8 42.37 -1.47 40.42
N TYR A 9 42.36 -1.07 39.14
CA TYR A 9 43.49 -0.74 38.20
C TYR A 9 44.07 -1.75 37.16
N ASN A 10 43.64 -1.52 35.89
CA ASN A 10 44.38 -1.18 34.65
C ASN A 10 45.49 -2.05 33.97
N ALA A 11 45.17 -2.42 32.70
CA ALA A 11 45.82 -2.01 31.43
C ALA A 11 46.92 -2.85 30.72
N ARG A 12 46.57 -3.21 29.46
CA ARG A 12 47.31 -3.16 28.16
C ARG A 12 48.13 -4.36 27.61
N ASN A 13 47.60 -4.84 26.46
CA ASN A 13 48.22 -5.18 25.17
C ASN A 13 49.39 -6.17 25.06
N ARG A 14 49.15 -7.26 24.29
CA ARG A 14 49.84 -7.67 23.04
C ARG A 14 49.37 -9.08 22.67
N PHE A 15 48.86 -9.32 21.46
CA PHE A 15 49.21 -10.45 20.58
C PHE A 15 48.63 -10.21 19.18
N ALA A 16 49.44 -10.54 18.18
CA ALA A 16 49.28 -10.19 16.77
C ALA A 16 48.18 -11.01 16.07
N SER A 17 47.40 -10.35 15.20
CA SER A 17 46.46 -11.02 14.29
C SER A 17 47.18 -11.68 13.10
N PRO A 18 46.74 -12.87 12.66
CA PRO A 18 47.13 -13.42 11.37
C PRO A 18 46.51 -12.58 10.24
N ARG A 19 47.27 -12.38 9.16
CA ARG A 19 46.85 -11.62 7.97
C ARG A 19 45.54 -12.18 7.42
N SER A 20 44.48 -11.37 7.47
CA SER A 20 43.22 -11.59 6.75
C SER A 20 43.47 -11.59 5.23
N PRO A 21 42.75 -12.42 4.45
CA PRO A 21 42.76 -12.32 2.99
C PRO A 21 42.20 -10.95 2.54
N PRO A 22 42.50 -10.48 1.32
CA PRO A 22 42.00 -9.20 0.83
C PRO A 22 40.47 -9.20 0.83
N VAL A 23 39.89 -8.15 1.42
CA VAL A 23 38.44 -7.93 1.52
C VAL A 23 37.86 -7.93 0.10
N ALA A 24 36.96 -8.86 -0.20
CA ALA A 24 36.18 -8.80 -1.42
C ALA A 24 35.23 -7.60 -1.32
N HIS A 25 35.49 -6.55 -2.10
CA HIS A 25 34.61 -5.40 -2.20
C HIS A 25 33.24 -5.83 -2.72
N THR A 26 32.15 -5.44 -2.04
CA THR A 26 30.79 -5.74 -2.49
C THR A 26 30.52 -5.10 -3.86
N VAL A 27 29.50 -5.60 -4.59
CA VAL A 27 29.11 -5.00 -5.88
C VAL A 27 28.84 -3.49 -5.76
N SER A 28 28.21 -3.06 -4.66
CA SER A 28 27.90 -1.65 -4.37
C SER A 28 29.16 -0.79 -4.27
N GLU A 29 30.19 -1.25 -3.55
CA GLU A 29 31.46 -0.53 -3.42
C GLU A 29 32.20 -0.39 -4.75
N ARG A 30 32.24 -1.47 -5.55
CA ARG A 30 32.87 -1.46 -6.88
C ARG A 30 32.13 -0.53 -7.84
N LEU A 31 30.78 -0.52 -7.76
CA LEU A 31 29.94 0.33 -8.59
C LEU A 31 30.12 1.81 -8.23
N ASP A 32 30.06 2.17 -6.94
CA ASP A 32 30.30 3.54 -6.48
C ASP A 32 31.69 4.07 -6.89
N ALA A 33 32.74 3.25 -6.69
CA ALA A 33 34.10 3.61 -7.10
C ALA A 33 34.23 3.85 -8.61
N ALA A 34 33.54 3.07 -9.45
CA ALA A 34 33.52 3.27 -10.90
C ALA A 34 32.72 4.52 -11.30
N LEU A 35 31.58 4.76 -10.65
CA LEU A 35 30.72 5.92 -10.91
C LEU A 35 31.40 7.25 -10.56
N LYS A 36 32.20 7.29 -9.47
CA LYS A 36 32.98 8.47 -9.07
C LYS A 36 34.01 8.93 -10.12
N LYS A 37 34.42 8.04 -11.04
CA LYS A 37 35.36 8.38 -12.14
C LYS A 37 34.67 8.99 -13.37
N ILE A 38 33.34 8.93 -13.46
CA ILE A 38 32.60 9.52 -14.58
C ILE A 38 32.69 11.04 -14.48
N ASN A 39 33.69 11.62 -15.16
CA ASN A 39 33.97 13.06 -15.18
C ASN A 39 32.75 13.90 -15.59
N ARG A 40 32.53 15.01 -14.87
CA ARG A 40 31.57 16.09 -15.18
C ARG A 40 32.06 16.87 -16.42
N PRO A 41 31.44 16.74 -17.61
CA PRO A 41 31.94 17.45 -18.80
C PRO A 41 31.53 18.93 -18.87
N GLY A 42 30.77 19.46 -17.90
CA GLY A 42 30.24 20.82 -17.90
C GLY A 42 30.13 21.42 -16.50
N SER A 43 30.05 22.76 -16.43
CA SER A 43 29.83 23.50 -15.18
C SER A 43 28.33 23.55 -14.85
N PHE A 44 27.96 23.70 -13.57
CA PHE A 44 26.56 23.95 -13.17
C PHE A 44 26.12 25.40 -13.42
N CYS A 45 27.08 26.29 -13.72
CA CYS A 45 26.85 27.70 -13.97
C CYS A 45 27.86 28.24 -14.99
N VAL A 46 27.39 28.96 -16.00
CA VAL A 46 28.18 29.56 -17.08
C VAL A 46 28.00 31.07 -17.04
N THR A 47 29.05 31.82 -17.34
CA THR A 47 28.97 33.28 -17.46
C THR A 47 29.81 33.78 -18.63
N GLY A 48 29.37 34.85 -19.28
CA GLY A 48 30.08 35.50 -20.36
C GLY A 48 29.78 36.99 -20.42
N SER A 49 30.59 37.71 -21.21
CA SER A 49 30.47 39.15 -21.39
C SER A 49 30.80 39.53 -22.83
N VAL A 50 30.01 40.41 -23.41
CA VAL A 50 30.25 40.98 -24.74
C VAL A 50 30.17 42.50 -24.70
N ARG A 51 30.85 43.18 -25.63
CA ARG A 51 30.67 44.63 -25.79
C ARG A 51 29.23 44.93 -26.21
N ALA A 52 28.64 45.93 -25.57
CA ALA A 52 27.21 46.27 -25.51
C ALA A 52 26.39 45.95 -26.77
N ALA A 53 25.95 44.70 -26.91
CA ALA A 53 24.83 44.35 -27.78
C ALA A 53 23.61 45.12 -27.26
N ASN A 54 23.09 46.05 -28.06
CA ASN A 54 21.92 46.83 -27.71
C ASN A 54 20.67 46.06 -28.17
N PRO A 55 19.76 45.64 -27.28
CA PRO A 55 18.54 44.94 -27.66
C PRO A 55 17.55 45.78 -28.48
N GLY A 56 17.70 47.12 -28.52
CA GLY A 56 16.63 47.98 -29.03
C GLY A 56 15.39 47.89 -28.14
N LEU A 57 15.57 48.01 -26.82
CA LEU A 57 14.49 47.86 -25.85
C LEU A 57 13.46 48.99 -26.00
N GLU A 58 12.24 48.64 -26.38
CA GLU A 58 11.08 49.54 -26.40
C GLU A 58 10.04 49.09 -25.37
N VAL A 59 9.61 50.01 -24.51
CA VAL A 59 8.65 49.71 -23.44
C VAL A 59 7.33 50.44 -23.68
N ALA A 60 6.23 49.71 -23.59
CA ALA A 60 4.89 50.28 -23.75
C ALA A 60 4.65 51.41 -22.73
N GLY A 61 4.26 52.60 -23.22
CA GLY A 61 4.02 53.77 -22.38
C GLY A 61 5.24 54.64 -22.09
N ILE A 62 6.45 54.21 -22.43
CA ILE A 62 7.70 54.99 -22.30
C ILE A 62 8.34 55.24 -23.68
N GLY A 63 8.34 54.24 -24.56
CA GLY A 63 9.05 54.25 -25.83
C GLY A 63 10.46 53.64 -25.73
N PRO A 64 11.40 54.06 -26.60
CA PRO A 64 12.77 53.52 -26.61
C PRO A 64 13.56 53.81 -25.33
N VAL A 65 14.13 52.77 -24.73
CA VAL A 65 14.98 52.85 -23.55
C VAL A 65 16.45 52.84 -23.96
N GLY A 66 17.17 53.91 -23.63
CA GLY A 66 18.59 54.05 -23.93
C GLY A 66 19.47 53.24 -22.97
N LEU A 67 20.53 52.64 -23.51
CA LEU A 67 21.58 51.97 -22.75
C LEU A 67 22.92 52.67 -23.00
N PRO A 68 23.75 52.95 -21.96
CA PRO A 68 23.62 52.46 -20.59
C PRO A 68 22.47 53.13 -19.82
N LEU A 69 21.75 52.34 -19.01
CA LEU A 69 20.53 52.82 -18.35
C LEU A 69 20.83 54.00 -17.41
N THR A 70 20.09 55.10 -17.60
CA THR A 70 20.19 56.27 -16.73
C THR A 70 19.25 56.17 -15.53
N ALA A 71 19.55 56.88 -14.44
CA ALA A 71 18.68 56.92 -13.27
C ALA A 71 17.30 57.56 -13.54
N HIS A 72 17.18 58.41 -14.58
CA HIS A 72 15.89 58.96 -15.00
C HIS A 72 15.03 57.87 -15.67
N GLN A 73 15.58 57.18 -16.66
CA GLN A 73 14.90 56.08 -17.35
C GLN A 73 14.58 54.91 -16.41
N ALA A 74 15.43 54.63 -15.42
CA ALA A 74 15.14 53.62 -14.40
C ALA A 74 13.89 53.96 -13.58
N LYS A 75 13.66 55.23 -13.25
CA LYS A 75 12.45 55.68 -12.55
C LYS A 75 11.21 55.59 -13.43
N GLU A 76 11.33 55.93 -14.71
CA GLU A 76 10.24 55.77 -15.67
C GLU A 76 9.87 54.29 -15.82
N LEU A 77 10.87 53.40 -15.94
CA LEU A 77 10.66 51.96 -15.98
C LEU A 77 9.99 51.44 -14.70
N ALA A 78 10.46 51.85 -13.53
CA ALA A 78 9.86 51.43 -12.26
C ALA A 78 8.37 51.83 -12.16
N ALA A 79 7.98 52.97 -12.76
CA ALA A 79 6.59 53.45 -12.74
C ALA A 79 5.61 52.61 -13.57
N VAL A 80 6.10 51.86 -14.56
CA VAL A 80 5.29 50.94 -15.38
C VAL A 80 5.49 49.47 -14.99
N CYS A 81 6.40 49.17 -14.07
CA CYS A 81 6.65 47.83 -13.56
C CYS A 81 5.75 47.50 -12.36
N LYS A 82 5.61 46.20 -12.09
CA LYS A 82 5.02 45.69 -10.83
C LYS A 82 6.10 45.08 -9.95
N GLN A 83 5.86 44.98 -8.64
CA GLN A 83 6.76 44.22 -7.76
C GLN A 83 6.75 42.75 -8.18
N ALA A 84 7.95 42.15 -8.29
CA ALA A 84 8.08 40.77 -8.72
C ALA A 84 7.60 39.83 -7.62
N PRO A 85 6.68 38.89 -7.91
CA PRO A 85 6.25 37.90 -6.95
C PRO A 85 7.31 36.79 -6.78
N TYR A 86 7.17 35.96 -5.76
CA TYR A 86 7.91 34.71 -5.57
C TYR A 86 6.95 33.56 -5.28
N GLY A 87 7.40 32.32 -5.48
CA GLY A 87 6.60 31.13 -5.19
C GLY A 87 6.78 30.65 -3.75
N LYS A 88 5.68 30.37 -3.04
CA LYS A 88 5.66 29.64 -1.75
C LYS A 88 4.73 28.44 -1.91
N GLY A 89 5.28 27.26 -2.21
CA GLY A 89 4.47 26.10 -2.62
C GLY A 89 3.77 26.35 -3.96
N GLU A 90 2.44 26.17 -4.01
CA GLU A 90 1.61 26.46 -5.20
C GLU A 90 1.21 27.94 -5.32
N GLU A 91 1.47 28.76 -4.30
CA GLU A 91 1.05 30.16 -4.26
C GLU A 91 2.10 31.12 -4.85
N THR A 92 1.62 32.17 -5.52
CA THR A 92 2.45 33.27 -6.05
C THR A 92 2.20 34.53 -5.22
N LEU A 93 3.17 34.94 -4.40
CA LEU A 93 3.03 36.00 -3.40
C LEU A 93 3.99 37.18 -3.67
N VAL A 94 3.63 38.38 -3.23
CA VAL A 94 4.50 39.56 -3.27
C VAL A 94 4.93 39.90 -1.84
N ASP A 95 6.20 39.63 -1.51
CA ASP A 95 6.81 40.01 -0.23
C ASP A 95 8.20 40.65 -0.46
N THR A 96 8.28 41.94 -0.17
CA THR A 96 9.51 42.73 -0.34
C THR A 96 10.61 42.42 0.68
N SER A 97 10.33 41.61 1.71
CA SER A 97 11.31 41.06 2.64
C SER A 97 12.05 39.83 2.09
N VAL A 98 11.44 39.14 1.11
CA VAL A 98 12.00 37.96 0.42
C VAL A 98 12.60 38.32 -0.93
N ARG A 99 11.86 39.12 -1.72
CA ARG A 99 12.25 39.53 -3.07
C ARG A 99 11.91 41.00 -3.29
N ARG A 100 12.92 41.82 -3.54
CA ARG A 100 12.76 43.25 -3.81
C ARG A 100 13.32 43.60 -5.18
N VAL A 101 12.48 43.49 -6.21
CA VAL A 101 12.80 43.78 -7.61
C VAL A 101 11.54 44.15 -8.38
N TRP A 102 11.65 45.09 -9.31
CA TRP A 102 10.59 45.44 -10.24
C TRP A 102 10.63 44.48 -11.44
N GLN A 103 9.47 44.01 -11.89
CA GLN A 103 9.37 43.19 -13.11
C GLN A 103 8.37 43.76 -14.12
N LEU A 104 8.65 43.47 -15.38
CA LEU A 104 7.76 43.71 -16.51
C LEU A 104 7.63 42.42 -17.34
N ASP A 105 6.39 42.05 -17.67
CA ASP A 105 6.11 40.84 -18.45
C ASP A 105 6.41 41.08 -19.96
N PRO A 106 6.72 40.04 -20.75
CA PRO A 106 7.15 40.17 -22.15
C PRO A 106 6.16 40.91 -23.07
N ASP A 107 4.86 40.85 -22.79
CA ASP A 107 3.83 41.51 -23.61
C ASP A 107 3.85 43.05 -23.50
N HIS A 108 4.63 43.60 -22.56
CA HIS A 108 4.72 45.04 -22.30
C HIS A 108 6.02 45.69 -22.84
N PHE A 109 6.90 44.91 -23.46
CA PHE A 109 8.11 45.45 -24.10
C PHE A 109 8.50 44.64 -25.34
N SER A 110 9.34 45.23 -26.20
CA SER A 110 9.88 44.54 -27.37
C SER A 110 11.37 44.81 -27.51
N LEU A 111 12.08 43.88 -28.14
CA LEU A 111 13.50 43.98 -28.48
C LEU A 111 13.56 44.13 -29.99
N THR A 112 13.85 45.34 -30.48
CA THR A 112 13.68 45.70 -31.89
C THR A 112 14.95 45.58 -32.73
N ASN A 113 16.11 45.32 -32.12
CA ASN A 113 17.37 45.15 -32.85
C ASN A 113 17.57 43.70 -33.32
N PRO A 114 17.61 43.40 -34.63
CA PRO A 114 17.85 42.04 -35.13
C PRO A 114 19.20 41.44 -34.72
N GLU A 115 20.23 42.28 -34.47
CA GLU A 115 21.54 41.80 -33.97
C GLU A 115 21.44 41.23 -32.56
N TRP A 116 20.37 41.53 -31.82
CA TRP A 116 20.10 40.91 -30.52
C TRP A 116 19.88 39.41 -30.63
N ASP A 117 19.22 38.95 -31.70
CA ASP A 117 18.99 37.53 -31.94
C ASP A 117 20.30 36.79 -32.24
N GLU A 118 21.26 37.45 -32.88
CA GLU A 118 22.62 36.92 -33.09
C GLU A 118 23.34 36.76 -31.75
N PHE A 119 23.35 37.81 -30.92
CA PHE A 119 23.92 37.74 -29.58
C PHE A 119 23.30 36.61 -28.74
N LEU A 120 21.97 36.50 -28.73
CA LEU A 120 21.27 35.49 -27.95
C LEU A 120 21.62 34.08 -28.44
N ARG A 121 21.71 33.85 -29.76
CA ARG A 121 22.15 32.57 -30.33
C ARG A 121 23.57 32.20 -29.88
N ASP A 122 24.51 33.15 -29.91
CA ASP A 122 25.89 32.91 -29.50
C ASP A 122 26.03 32.65 -27.99
N ALA A 123 25.26 33.39 -27.18
CA ALA A 123 25.18 33.18 -25.74
C ALA A 123 24.61 31.78 -25.44
N VAL A 124 23.49 31.40 -26.06
CA VAL A 124 22.87 30.08 -25.90
C VAL A 124 23.80 28.97 -26.38
N ALA A 125 24.54 29.15 -27.47
CA ALA A 125 25.53 28.18 -27.95
C ALA A 125 26.69 28.00 -26.95
N THR A 126 27.14 29.08 -26.32
CA THR A 126 28.14 29.04 -25.25
C THR A 126 27.62 28.32 -24.02
N VAL A 127 26.40 28.65 -23.59
CA VAL A 127 25.71 27.97 -22.48
C VAL A 127 25.54 26.48 -22.78
N GLN A 128 25.12 26.12 -23.99
CA GLN A 128 24.92 24.74 -24.40
C GLN A 128 26.22 23.93 -24.32
N ARG A 129 27.34 24.49 -24.77
CA ARG A 129 28.65 23.86 -24.68
C ARG A 129 29.13 23.73 -23.24
N ASP A 130 29.11 24.83 -22.49
CA ASP A 130 29.77 24.91 -21.19
C ASP A 130 28.93 24.28 -20.05
N LEU A 131 27.60 24.15 -20.22
CA LEU A 131 26.72 23.29 -19.40
C LEU A 131 26.73 21.82 -19.85
N GLY A 132 27.58 21.41 -20.80
CA GLY A 132 27.65 20.00 -21.24
C GLY A 132 26.41 19.49 -22.00
N LEU A 133 25.66 20.39 -22.63
CA LEU A 133 24.46 20.12 -23.44
C LEU A 133 24.75 20.12 -24.96
N GLU A 134 26.02 20.03 -25.36
CA GLU A 134 26.56 20.18 -26.72
C GLU A 134 25.88 19.35 -27.83
N LYS A 135 25.17 18.27 -27.47
CA LYS A 135 24.45 17.38 -28.42
C LYS A 135 22.95 17.61 -28.47
N GLN A 136 22.43 18.53 -27.66
CA GLN A 136 21.03 18.94 -27.67
C GLN A 136 20.88 20.25 -28.41
N GLN A 137 19.65 20.66 -28.69
CA GLN A 137 19.34 22.00 -29.15
C GLN A 137 18.56 22.71 -28.04
N LEU A 138 19.09 23.83 -27.55
CA LEU A 138 18.41 24.70 -26.61
C LEU A 138 17.53 25.72 -27.34
N GLU A 139 16.32 25.88 -26.84
CA GLU A 139 15.42 26.97 -27.23
C GLU A 139 15.31 27.96 -26.06
N SER A 140 15.50 29.25 -26.34
CA SER A 140 15.41 30.33 -25.36
C SER A 140 14.06 31.03 -25.44
N HIS A 141 13.35 31.06 -24.33
CA HIS A 141 12.03 31.70 -24.21
C HIS A 141 12.14 32.90 -23.28
N LEU A 142 11.88 34.11 -23.79
CA LEU A 142 11.92 35.34 -23.00
C LEU A 142 10.86 35.26 -21.89
N TYR A 143 11.30 35.41 -20.64
CA TYR A 143 10.45 35.27 -19.47
C TYR A 143 10.04 36.61 -18.88
N ASN A 144 10.99 37.46 -18.47
CA ASN A 144 10.69 38.77 -17.84
C ASN A 144 11.86 39.76 -18.00
N LEU A 145 11.55 41.05 -17.91
CA LEU A 145 12.51 42.12 -17.66
C LEU A 145 12.51 42.45 -16.17
N LEU A 146 13.69 42.51 -15.53
CA LEU A 146 13.86 42.79 -14.11
C LEU A 146 14.70 44.05 -13.89
N LEU A 147 14.23 44.95 -13.04
CA LEU A 147 14.92 46.17 -12.62
C LEU A 147 15.17 46.15 -11.11
N TYR A 148 16.44 46.14 -10.72
CA TYR A 148 16.87 46.30 -9.34
C TYR A 148 17.27 47.74 -9.06
N GLU A 149 16.75 48.28 -7.96
CA GLU A 149 17.12 49.58 -7.38
C GLU A 149 18.07 49.38 -6.18
N PRO A 150 18.68 50.45 -5.64
CA PRO A 150 19.49 50.34 -4.43
C PRO A 150 18.72 49.69 -3.27
N GLY A 151 19.33 48.67 -2.67
CA GLY A 151 18.73 47.81 -1.66
C GLY A 151 17.85 46.68 -2.21
N GLY A 152 17.70 46.53 -3.52
CA GLY A 152 17.03 45.38 -4.15
C GLY A 152 17.85 44.10 -4.04
N PHE A 153 17.20 42.98 -3.77
CA PHE A 153 17.80 41.66 -3.56
C PHE A 153 16.80 40.54 -3.87
N PHE A 154 17.29 39.29 -3.88
CA PHE A 154 16.46 38.10 -3.85
C PHE A 154 17.16 37.04 -3.00
N LEU A 155 16.52 36.58 -1.93
CA LEU A 155 17.02 35.52 -1.04
C LEU A 155 17.28 34.20 -1.77
N PRO A 156 18.05 33.26 -1.17
CA PRO A 156 18.28 31.92 -1.73
C PRO A 156 16.99 31.20 -2.13
N HIS A 157 16.89 30.78 -3.39
CA HIS A 157 15.75 30.06 -3.94
C HIS A 157 16.17 29.19 -5.14
N ARG A 158 15.26 28.32 -5.60
CA ARG A 158 15.39 27.57 -6.86
C ARG A 158 14.31 28.02 -7.83
N ASP A 159 14.61 27.99 -9.12
CA ASP A 159 13.60 28.29 -10.13
C ASP A 159 12.66 27.10 -10.31
N GLY A 160 11.36 27.36 -10.37
CA GLY A 160 10.39 26.36 -10.82
C GLY A 160 10.49 26.15 -12.34
N GLU A 161 10.32 24.90 -12.78
CA GLU A 161 10.19 24.57 -14.21
C GLU A 161 8.86 25.12 -14.73
N LYS A 162 8.89 26.18 -15.55
CA LYS A 162 7.70 26.90 -16.04
C LYS A 162 7.21 26.44 -17.42
N LEU A 163 8.06 25.70 -18.13
CA LEU A 163 7.82 25.20 -19.48
C LEU A 163 8.19 23.73 -19.53
N ASP A 164 7.47 22.98 -20.38
CA ASP A 164 7.82 21.59 -20.69
C ASP A 164 9.29 21.51 -21.11
N ARG A 165 10.04 20.57 -20.53
CA ARG A 165 11.47 20.34 -20.80
C ARG A 165 12.39 21.55 -20.52
N MET A 166 12.00 22.45 -19.61
CA MET A 166 12.88 23.49 -19.08
C MET A 166 14.05 22.87 -18.31
N VAL A 167 15.27 23.28 -18.64
CA VAL A 167 16.49 22.74 -18.02
C VAL A 167 17.36 23.79 -17.33
N ALA A 168 17.29 25.05 -17.77
CA ALA A 168 18.15 26.10 -17.26
C ALA A 168 17.49 27.48 -17.33
N THR A 169 17.98 28.41 -16.52
CA THR A 169 17.66 29.84 -16.57
C THR A 169 18.84 30.59 -17.16
N LEU A 170 18.60 31.54 -18.06
CA LEU A 170 19.59 32.46 -18.61
C LEU A 170 19.23 33.90 -18.21
N VAL A 171 20.13 34.56 -17.49
CA VAL A 171 20.02 35.95 -17.08
C VAL A 171 20.99 36.79 -17.91
N VAL A 172 20.47 37.76 -18.66
CA VAL A 172 21.25 38.72 -19.44
C VAL A 172 21.20 40.08 -18.76
N VAL A 173 22.32 40.57 -18.26
CA VAL A 173 22.45 41.88 -17.59
C VAL A 173 22.82 42.94 -18.63
N LEU A 174 21.94 43.93 -18.77
CA LEU A 174 22.10 45.03 -19.73
C LEU A 174 23.03 46.12 -19.17
N PRO A 175 23.67 46.93 -20.04
CA PRO A 175 24.58 47.98 -19.61
C PRO A 175 23.91 49.01 -18.70
N SER A 176 24.44 49.17 -17.48
CA SER A 176 24.00 50.18 -16.52
C SER A 176 25.04 50.37 -15.41
N PRO A 177 25.20 51.58 -14.84
CA PRO A 177 26.10 51.80 -13.72
C PRO A 177 25.47 51.29 -12.41
N PHE A 178 26.10 50.32 -11.76
CA PHE A 178 25.71 49.85 -10.42
C PHE A 178 26.88 49.22 -9.64
N THR A 179 26.71 48.97 -8.33
CA THR A 179 27.63 48.15 -7.53
C THR A 179 26.85 47.25 -6.58
N GLY A 180 27.42 46.09 -6.22
CA GLY A 180 26.68 45.03 -5.52
C GLY A 180 25.75 44.27 -6.49
N GLY A 181 24.77 43.56 -5.95
CA GLY A 181 23.88 42.76 -6.81
C GLY A 181 24.51 41.47 -7.31
N GLU A 182 25.53 40.95 -6.60
CA GLU A 182 26.24 39.73 -6.96
C GLU A 182 25.25 38.55 -7.07
N LEU A 183 25.35 37.78 -8.15
CA LEU A 183 24.58 36.54 -8.35
C LEU A 183 25.38 35.38 -7.75
N ILE A 184 24.83 34.71 -6.76
CA ILE A 184 25.43 33.52 -6.15
C ILE A 184 24.65 32.30 -6.62
N VAL A 185 25.33 31.29 -7.17
CA VAL A 185 24.73 30.03 -7.62
C VAL A 185 25.39 28.88 -6.88
N ARG A 186 24.58 27.95 -6.35
CA ARG A 186 25.00 26.80 -5.55
C ARG A 186 24.43 25.50 -6.10
N HIS A 187 25.28 24.49 -6.21
CA HIS A 187 24.88 23.15 -6.63
C HIS A 187 25.88 22.10 -6.11
N ASP A 188 25.39 20.97 -5.59
CA ASP A 188 26.22 19.83 -5.13
C ASP A 188 27.38 20.22 -4.20
N GLY A 189 27.10 21.10 -3.23
CA GLY A 189 28.09 21.60 -2.26
C GLY A 189 29.08 22.65 -2.78
N GLU A 190 29.03 23.00 -4.07
CA GLU A 190 29.86 24.04 -4.69
C GLU A 190 29.11 25.39 -4.76
N GLU A 191 29.82 26.51 -4.55
CA GLU A 191 29.28 27.89 -4.67
C GLU A 191 30.07 28.69 -5.71
N ARG A 192 29.37 29.40 -6.60
CA ARG A 192 29.95 30.34 -7.56
C ARG A 192 29.33 31.73 -7.40
N ALA A 193 30.17 32.72 -7.12
CA ALA A 193 29.79 34.12 -7.04
C ALA A 193 30.14 34.87 -8.34
N ILE A 194 29.18 35.57 -8.92
CA ILE A 194 29.34 36.34 -10.16
C ILE A 194 29.05 37.81 -9.86
N ASP A 195 30.09 38.64 -9.95
CA ASP A 195 30.00 40.09 -9.75
C ASP A 195 29.95 40.83 -11.09
N PHE A 196 28.74 41.13 -11.56
CA PHE A 196 28.54 41.95 -12.75
C PHE A 196 28.77 43.44 -12.48
N GLY A 197 28.76 43.87 -11.22
CA GLY A 197 28.85 45.28 -10.80
C GLY A 197 30.28 45.76 -10.56
N ALA A 198 31.29 44.92 -10.83
CA ALA A 198 32.68 45.27 -10.62
C ALA A 198 33.10 46.48 -11.52
N PRO A 199 33.95 47.39 -10.99
CA PRO A 199 34.32 48.62 -11.69
C PRO A 199 34.88 48.37 -13.10
N GLY A 200 34.33 49.08 -14.10
CA GLY A 200 34.77 48.99 -15.50
C GLY A 200 34.08 47.90 -16.33
N LEU A 201 33.19 47.08 -15.74
CA LEU A 201 32.51 45.99 -16.45
C LEU A 201 31.06 46.32 -16.85
N ASN A 202 30.27 47.02 -16.04
CA ASN A 202 28.82 47.14 -16.26
C ASN A 202 28.36 48.29 -17.14
N LEU A 203 29.20 49.30 -17.38
CA LEU A 203 28.78 50.50 -18.10
C LEU A 203 28.60 50.27 -19.60
N PHE A 204 29.43 49.43 -20.24
CA PHE A 204 29.46 49.28 -21.70
C PHE A 204 29.52 47.81 -22.17
N HIS A 205 29.19 46.86 -21.29
CA HIS A 205 29.10 45.45 -21.65
C HIS A 205 27.74 44.90 -21.28
N THR A 206 27.28 43.98 -22.12
CA THR A 206 26.16 43.10 -21.83
C THR A 206 26.74 41.80 -21.28
N HIS A 207 26.33 41.43 -20.08
CA HIS A 207 26.79 40.20 -19.42
C HIS A 207 25.69 39.16 -19.46
N PHE A 208 26.05 37.89 -19.37
CA PHE A 208 25.08 36.84 -19.13
C PHE A 208 25.59 35.83 -18.11
N ALA A 209 24.66 35.18 -17.43
CA ALA A 209 24.90 33.94 -16.71
C ALA A 209 23.76 32.96 -16.95
N ALA A 210 24.09 31.69 -17.07
CA ALA A 210 23.11 30.61 -17.12
C ALA A 210 23.45 29.53 -16.10
N PHE A 211 22.43 28.91 -15.54
CA PHE A 211 22.55 27.84 -14.55
C PHE A 211 21.36 26.91 -14.68
N TYR A 212 21.50 25.64 -14.27
CA TYR A 212 20.38 24.70 -14.30
C TYR A 212 19.25 25.18 -13.39
N ALA A 213 18.00 24.91 -13.77
CA ALA A 213 16.82 25.42 -13.05
C ALA A 213 16.75 24.95 -11.58
N ASP A 214 17.34 23.79 -11.29
CA ASP A 214 17.41 23.20 -9.95
C ASP A 214 18.58 23.72 -9.09
N CYS A 215 19.46 24.58 -9.63
CA CYS A 215 20.48 25.26 -8.85
C CYS A 215 19.84 26.24 -7.85
N GLU A 216 20.27 26.18 -6.58
CA GLU A 216 19.92 27.23 -5.63
C GLU A 216 20.69 28.50 -5.98
N HIS A 217 20.03 29.65 -5.98
CA HIS A 217 20.69 30.91 -6.27
C HIS A 217 20.08 32.09 -5.50
N GLU A 218 20.87 33.13 -5.31
CA GLU A 218 20.47 34.39 -4.67
C GLU A 218 21.07 35.59 -5.42
N VAL A 219 20.43 36.75 -5.26
CA VAL A 219 20.97 38.04 -5.68
C VAL A 219 21.19 38.88 -4.43
N ARG A 220 22.46 39.17 -4.13
CA ARG A 220 22.81 40.01 -2.97
C ARG A 220 22.32 41.45 -3.13
N PRO A 221 22.16 42.22 -2.03
CA PRO A 221 21.66 43.59 -2.12
C PRO A 221 22.47 44.49 -3.05
N LEU A 222 21.77 45.18 -3.96
CA LEU A 222 22.35 46.22 -4.79
C LEU A 222 22.76 47.41 -3.91
N ARG A 223 24.01 47.87 -3.99
CA ARG A 223 24.52 48.95 -3.13
C ARG A 223 24.28 50.33 -3.73
N THR A 224 24.55 50.48 -5.03
CA THR A 224 24.35 51.76 -5.76
C THR A 224 23.88 51.50 -7.19
N GLY A 225 23.25 52.51 -7.80
CA GLY A 225 22.84 52.46 -9.21
C GLY A 225 21.61 51.58 -9.47
N HIS A 226 21.45 51.15 -10.71
CA HIS A 226 20.33 50.30 -11.15
C HIS A 226 20.85 49.14 -11.98
N ARG A 227 20.36 47.92 -11.73
CA ARG A 227 20.70 46.73 -12.53
C ARG A 227 19.47 46.30 -13.32
N LEU A 228 19.58 46.34 -14.65
CA LEU A 228 18.53 45.92 -15.58
C LEU A 228 18.91 44.58 -16.21
N CYS A 229 17.99 43.61 -16.22
CA CYS A 229 18.27 42.29 -16.79
C CYS A 229 17.06 41.65 -17.46
N LEU A 230 17.33 40.89 -18.52
CA LEU A 230 16.37 40.05 -19.21
C LEU A 230 16.57 38.60 -18.73
N VAL A 231 15.48 37.93 -18.37
CA VAL A 231 15.49 36.52 -17.95
C VAL A 231 14.87 35.67 -19.05
N TYR A 232 15.52 34.57 -19.41
CA TYR A 232 15.05 33.58 -20.38
C TYR A 232 14.98 32.20 -19.73
N ASN A 233 13.92 31.45 -20.02
CA ASN A 233 13.84 30.02 -19.72
C ASN A 233 14.45 29.25 -20.89
N LEU A 234 15.39 28.33 -20.61
CA LEU A 234 16.01 27.48 -21.62
C LEU A 234 15.38 26.09 -21.59
N THR A 235 14.86 25.65 -22.73
CA THR A 235 14.20 24.35 -22.90
C THR A 235 14.96 23.47 -23.88
N LEU A 236 14.87 22.14 -23.71
CA LEU A 236 15.40 21.19 -24.68
C LEU A 236 14.42 21.00 -25.83
N ALA A 237 14.83 21.30 -27.06
CA ALA A 237 14.09 20.95 -28.26
C ALA A 237 13.84 19.43 -28.32
N ARG A 238 12.72 19.02 -28.93
CA ARG A 238 12.43 17.60 -29.14
C ARG A 238 13.39 17.02 -30.18
N ALA A 239 14.42 16.29 -29.72
CA ALA A 239 15.41 15.69 -30.60
C ALA A 239 14.92 14.38 -31.22
N GLN A 240 15.28 14.13 -32.49
CA GLN A 240 15.33 12.79 -33.07
C GLN A 240 16.56 12.03 -32.53
N PRO A 241 16.49 10.70 -32.33
CA PRO A 241 17.57 9.96 -31.70
C PRO A 241 18.81 9.95 -32.62
N ARG A 242 19.89 10.60 -32.18
CA ARG A 242 21.22 10.45 -32.78
C ARG A 242 22.21 9.95 -31.75
N LEU A 243 22.77 8.78 -32.03
CA LEU A 243 23.88 8.14 -31.32
C LEU A 243 25.21 8.76 -31.76
N ALA A 244 26.04 9.21 -30.79
CA ALA A 244 27.51 9.02 -30.78
C ALA A 244 28.20 9.74 -29.60
N ALA A 245 29.15 9.09 -28.90
CA ALA A 245 30.57 9.52 -28.77
C ALA A 245 31.43 8.56 -27.89
N PRO A 246 32.76 8.49 -28.08
CA PRO A 246 33.62 7.32 -27.79
C PRO A 246 34.33 7.28 -26.41
N ARG A 247 34.21 8.31 -25.56
CA ARG A 247 34.86 8.35 -24.22
C ARG A 247 34.12 7.55 -23.13
N THR A 248 32.98 6.96 -23.49
CA THR A 248 32.12 6.18 -22.58
C THR A 248 32.56 4.71 -22.50
N ALA A 249 33.28 4.18 -23.50
CA ALA A 249 33.59 2.75 -23.59
C ALA A 249 34.43 2.19 -22.42
N GLU A 250 35.42 2.93 -21.94
CA GLU A 250 36.26 2.51 -20.80
C GLU A 250 35.47 2.50 -19.49
N HIS A 251 34.70 3.56 -19.21
CA HIS A 251 33.78 3.63 -18.06
C HIS A 251 32.68 2.56 -18.12
N VAL A 252 32.14 2.28 -19.31
CA VAL A 252 31.16 1.20 -19.52
C VAL A 252 31.77 -0.15 -19.19
N GLU A 253 33.03 -0.40 -19.57
CA GLU A 253 33.70 -1.66 -19.25
C GLU A 253 33.96 -1.81 -17.75
N GLU A 254 34.43 -0.76 -17.07
CA GLU A 254 34.64 -0.79 -15.62
C GLU A 254 33.33 -1.08 -14.87
N VAL A 255 32.24 -0.38 -15.23
CA VAL A 255 30.92 -0.59 -14.63
C VAL A 255 30.38 -1.99 -14.99
N ALA A 256 30.53 -2.43 -16.25
CA ALA A 256 30.08 -3.77 -16.66
C ALA A 256 30.86 -4.88 -15.93
N ALA A 257 32.15 -4.68 -15.66
CA ALA A 257 32.95 -5.62 -14.86
C ALA A 257 32.45 -5.72 -13.41
N ALA A 258 32.10 -4.60 -12.78
CA ALA A 258 31.50 -4.59 -11.46
C ALA A 258 30.15 -5.33 -11.44
N LEU A 259 29.29 -5.10 -12.44
CA LEU A 259 27.98 -5.73 -12.55
C LEU A 259 28.06 -7.24 -12.87
N ARG A 260 29.04 -7.71 -13.64
CA ARG A 260 29.21 -9.14 -13.94
C ARG A 260 29.54 -9.99 -12.72
N GLY A 261 30.17 -9.42 -11.69
CA GLY A 261 30.45 -10.09 -10.41
C GLY A 261 29.21 -10.20 -9.49
N TRP A 262 28.15 -9.44 -9.78
CA TRP A 262 26.99 -9.33 -8.89
C TRP A 262 26.26 -10.65 -8.60
N PRO A 263 25.95 -11.52 -9.59
CA PRO A 263 25.17 -12.72 -9.33
C PRO A 263 25.82 -13.68 -8.30
N ALA A 264 27.15 -13.65 -8.19
CA ALA A 264 27.93 -14.48 -7.27
C ALA A 264 28.19 -13.81 -5.91
N ASP A 265 28.24 -12.48 -5.85
CA ASP A 265 28.78 -11.72 -4.70
C ASP A 265 27.72 -11.06 -3.79
N GLY A 266 26.45 -10.90 -4.22
CA GLY A 266 25.50 -9.99 -3.54
C GLY A 266 24.25 -10.63 -2.91
N ALA A 267 23.93 -10.23 -1.67
CA ALA A 267 22.63 -10.49 -1.04
C ALA A 267 21.49 -9.68 -1.70
N ALA A 268 21.72 -8.40 -2.02
CA ALA A 268 20.76 -7.50 -2.66
C ALA A 268 20.26 -7.98 -4.04
N HIS A 269 18.93 -8.00 -4.23
CA HIS A 269 18.31 -8.39 -5.51
C HIS A 269 18.43 -7.32 -6.58
N LYS A 270 18.46 -6.05 -6.16
CA LYS A 270 18.49 -4.84 -6.98
C LYS A 270 19.40 -3.78 -6.35
N LEU A 271 19.77 -2.78 -7.12
CA LEU A 271 20.54 -1.62 -6.65
C LEU A 271 19.91 -0.35 -7.22
N ALA A 272 19.73 0.67 -6.41
CA ALA A 272 19.26 1.99 -6.82
C ALA A 272 20.43 2.98 -6.80
N VAL A 273 20.72 3.60 -7.95
CA VAL A 273 21.80 4.60 -8.08
C VAL A 273 21.18 5.99 -8.22
N PRO A 274 21.27 6.86 -7.19
CA PRO A 274 20.77 8.22 -7.26
C PRO A 274 21.50 9.10 -8.28
N LEU A 275 20.70 9.90 -8.96
CA LEU A 275 21.12 10.94 -9.89
C LEU A 275 21.24 12.27 -9.12
N GLY A 276 22.13 13.16 -9.57
CA GLY A 276 22.51 14.37 -8.84
C GLY A 276 21.56 15.56 -9.02
N HIS A 277 20.79 15.60 -10.11
CA HIS A 277 19.80 16.66 -10.34
C HIS A 277 18.43 16.27 -9.77
N GLN A 278 17.64 17.30 -9.45
CA GLN A 278 16.22 17.11 -9.12
C GLN A 278 15.36 17.18 -10.38
N TYR A 279 14.35 16.30 -10.43
CA TYR A 279 13.42 16.16 -11.55
C TYR A 279 11.98 16.18 -11.06
N THR A 280 11.12 16.83 -11.82
CA THR A 280 9.67 16.71 -11.65
C THR A 280 9.20 15.33 -12.15
N ARG A 281 8.02 14.88 -11.71
CA ARG A 281 7.42 13.62 -12.16
C ARG A 281 7.31 13.54 -13.68
N ASP A 282 6.92 14.64 -14.33
CA ASP A 282 6.76 14.71 -15.79
C ASP A 282 8.10 14.90 -16.52
N GLY A 283 9.09 15.54 -15.88
CA GLY A 283 10.44 15.76 -16.40
C GLY A 283 11.38 14.55 -16.26
N LEU A 284 10.98 13.50 -15.52
CA LEU A 284 11.79 12.30 -15.30
C LEU A 284 11.70 11.33 -16.48
N VAL A 285 12.36 11.71 -17.59
CA VAL A 285 12.50 10.87 -18.79
C VAL A 285 13.94 10.86 -19.28
N TRP A 286 14.38 9.73 -19.85
CA TRP A 286 15.77 9.48 -20.23
C TRP A 286 16.40 10.55 -21.14
N ASP A 287 15.62 11.16 -22.03
CA ASP A 287 16.10 12.17 -22.98
C ASP A 287 16.12 13.60 -22.41
N ALA A 288 15.50 13.81 -21.24
CA ALA A 288 15.47 15.08 -20.50
C ALA A 288 16.44 15.14 -19.30
N LEU A 289 17.21 14.06 -19.06
CA LEU A 289 18.21 14.03 -17.99
C LEU A 289 19.25 15.16 -18.15
N LYS A 290 19.54 15.85 -17.04
CA LYS A 290 20.38 17.05 -16.96
C LYS A 290 21.86 16.66 -16.73
N GLY A 291 22.77 17.38 -17.36
CA GLY A 291 24.22 17.32 -17.09
C GLY A 291 24.82 15.92 -16.97
N VAL A 292 25.45 15.67 -15.80
CA VAL A 292 26.18 14.42 -15.50
C VAL A 292 25.27 13.21 -15.39
N ASP A 293 24.01 13.40 -15.00
CA ASP A 293 23.05 12.30 -14.81
C ASP A 293 22.76 11.57 -16.10
N ARG A 294 22.68 12.31 -17.21
CA ARG A 294 22.53 11.73 -18.54
C ARG A 294 23.71 10.83 -18.91
N VAL A 295 24.93 11.22 -18.53
CA VAL A 295 26.14 10.43 -18.78
C VAL A 295 26.14 9.19 -17.89
N LYS A 296 25.82 9.33 -16.59
CA LYS A 296 25.69 8.22 -15.65
C LYS A 296 24.63 7.21 -16.12
N ALA A 297 23.42 7.66 -16.45
CA ALA A 297 22.34 6.82 -16.93
C ALA A 297 22.71 6.05 -18.20
N ARG A 298 23.37 6.72 -19.17
CA ARG A 298 23.85 6.04 -20.39
C ARG A 298 24.91 4.98 -20.08
N VAL A 299 25.91 5.31 -19.26
CA VAL A 299 26.97 4.37 -18.85
C VAL A 299 26.35 3.16 -18.15
N LEU A 300 25.47 3.40 -17.16
CA LEU A 300 24.79 2.36 -16.39
C LEU A 300 23.94 1.45 -17.29
N HIS A 301 23.17 2.02 -18.23
CA HIS A 301 22.34 1.24 -19.14
C HIS A 301 23.16 0.36 -20.10
N GLU A 302 24.19 0.94 -20.73
CA GLU A 302 25.05 0.21 -21.66
C GLU A 302 25.85 -0.87 -20.92
N ALA A 303 26.37 -0.56 -19.73
CA ALA A 303 27.10 -1.51 -18.89
C ALA A 303 26.21 -2.63 -18.38
N ALA A 304 24.99 -2.33 -17.93
CA ALA A 304 24.01 -3.31 -17.49
C ALA A 304 23.68 -4.29 -18.62
N THR A 305 23.41 -3.77 -19.82
CA THR A 305 23.14 -4.59 -21.00
C THR A 305 24.28 -5.56 -21.30
N ARG A 306 25.54 -5.10 -21.23
CA ARG A 306 26.74 -5.94 -21.45
C ARG A 306 27.00 -6.95 -20.32
N ALA A 307 26.49 -6.69 -19.12
CA ALA A 307 26.62 -7.56 -17.95
C ALA A 307 25.45 -8.56 -17.79
N GLY A 308 24.41 -8.47 -18.63
CA GLY A 308 23.20 -9.28 -18.46
C GLY A 308 22.30 -8.79 -17.32
N CYS A 309 22.34 -7.49 -17.04
CA CYS A 309 21.47 -6.80 -16.09
C CYS A 309 20.48 -5.88 -16.83
N GLN A 310 19.41 -5.49 -16.15
CA GLN A 310 18.45 -4.49 -16.59
C GLN A 310 18.74 -3.16 -15.89
N ALA A 311 18.35 -2.05 -16.51
CA ALA A 311 18.52 -0.70 -15.99
C ALA A 311 17.26 0.13 -16.31
N HIS A 312 16.58 0.60 -15.28
CA HIS A 312 15.34 1.36 -15.38
C HIS A 312 15.48 2.70 -14.64
N LEU A 313 14.92 3.77 -15.19
CA LEU A 313 14.82 5.05 -14.50
C LEU A 313 13.56 5.04 -13.64
N ALA A 314 13.66 5.45 -12.39
CA ALA A 314 12.54 5.53 -11.45
C ALA A 314 12.66 6.74 -10.52
N LEU A 315 11.56 7.10 -9.86
CA LEU A 315 11.53 8.06 -8.77
C LEU A 315 11.56 7.31 -7.44
N LEU A 316 12.65 7.48 -6.69
CA LEU A 316 12.81 6.93 -5.34
C LEU A 316 12.31 7.96 -4.33
N THR A 317 11.35 7.58 -3.49
CA THR A 317 10.82 8.40 -2.41
C THR A 317 11.15 7.78 -1.07
N LEU A 318 11.97 8.46 -0.28
CA LEU A 318 12.12 8.21 1.16
C LEU A 318 11.07 9.04 1.88
N TRP A 319 10.16 8.39 2.59
CA TRP A 319 9.17 9.04 3.44
C TRP A 319 9.47 8.73 4.91
N GLU A 320 9.45 9.76 5.74
CA GLU A 320 9.64 9.68 7.19
C GLU A 320 8.48 10.36 7.92
N SER A 321 8.02 9.76 9.01
CA SER A 321 7.03 10.34 9.92
C SER A 321 7.58 10.34 11.35
N GLY A 322 7.47 11.47 12.04
CA GLY A 322 8.06 11.65 13.36
C GLY A 322 7.44 12.78 14.18
N ALA A 323 7.95 12.96 15.40
CA ALA A 323 7.58 14.07 16.27
C ALA A 323 7.97 15.42 15.64
N ALA A 324 7.09 16.42 15.74
CA ALA A 324 7.44 17.81 15.46
C ALA A 324 7.91 18.50 16.76
N GLU A 325 9.15 18.98 16.78
CA GLU A 325 9.73 19.74 17.88
C GLU A 325 9.89 21.21 17.47
N GLU A 326 9.51 22.16 18.32
CA GLU A 326 9.72 23.59 18.04
C GLU A 326 11.20 23.97 18.18
N ASP A 327 11.78 24.69 17.21
CA ASP A 327 13.15 25.22 17.32
C ASP A 327 13.22 26.33 18.39
N TYR A 328 13.55 25.96 19.62
CA TYR A 328 13.81 26.90 20.72
C TYR A 328 15.20 27.56 20.60
N SER A 329 15.45 28.31 19.54
CA SER A 329 16.65 29.12 19.40
C SER A 329 16.63 30.35 20.35
N PRO A 330 17.49 30.45 21.41
CA PRO A 330 17.30 31.41 22.51
C PRO A 330 17.63 32.89 22.23
N ARG A 331 17.76 33.35 20.97
CA ARG A 331 18.40 34.65 20.64
C ARG A 331 17.52 35.80 20.19
N ARG A 332 16.18 35.70 20.16
CA ARG A 332 15.31 36.83 19.77
C ARG A 332 14.35 37.32 20.86
N ARG A 333 14.85 37.55 22.08
CA ARG A 333 14.11 38.38 23.07
C ARG A 333 14.42 39.87 22.90
N ARG A 334 13.72 40.53 21.96
CA ARG A 334 13.19 41.91 22.12
C ARG A 334 12.45 42.36 20.86
N ARG A 335 11.11 42.25 20.86
CA ARG A 335 10.13 43.36 20.71
C ARG A 335 8.69 42.84 20.52
N ARG A 336 7.93 42.91 21.61
CA ARG A 336 6.57 43.47 21.78
C ARG A 336 5.53 43.30 20.64
N TYR A 337 4.52 42.47 20.93
CA TYR A 337 3.10 42.43 20.51
C TYR A 337 2.75 42.87 19.07
N SER A 338 2.49 41.87 18.22
CA SER A 338 1.36 41.84 17.27
C SER A 338 0.86 40.39 17.24
N ASP A 339 -0.45 40.18 17.40
CA ASP A 339 -1.11 38.98 16.89
C ASP A 339 -0.83 38.94 15.39
N ASP A 340 -0.21 37.87 14.91
CA ASP A 340 -0.34 37.29 13.57
C ASP A 340 0.45 35.97 13.58
N ASP A 341 -0.21 34.92 13.10
CA ASP A 341 0.19 33.51 12.99
C ASP A 341 1.69 33.19 13.18
N ASP A 342 2.01 32.59 14.33
CA ASP A 342 3.33 32.05 14.65
C ASP A 342 3.54 30.76 13.84
N ASP A 343 4.04 30.92 12.61
CA ASP A 343 4.64 29.85 11.80
C ASP A 343 5.91 29.37 12.52
N GLY A 344 5.78 28.62 13.62
CA GLY A 344 6.90 27.99 14.31
C GLY A 344 7.70 27.13 13.32
N GLU A 345 9.01 27.36 13.22
CA GLU A 345 9.91 26.46 12.49
C GLU A 345 10.03 25.17 13.32
N TYR A 346 9.29 24.13 12.91
CA TYR A 346 9.37 22.81 13.53
C TYR A 346 10.51 22.00 12.91
N GLU A 347 11.32 21.35 13.75
CA GLU A 347 12.26 20.32 13.35
C GLU A 347 11.70 18.92 13.65
N MET A 348 12.14 17.93 12.87
CA MET A 348 11.74 16.54 13.11
C MET A 348 12.57 15.98 14.27
N GLY A 349 11.90 15.60 15.34
CA GLY A 349 12.46 14.88 16.48
C GLY A 349 12.57 13.38 16.20
N GLU A 350 11.97 12.56 17.08
CA GLU A 350 11.98 11.10 16.93
C GLU A 350 11.17 10.63 15.71
N VAL A 351 11.80 9.88 14.81
CA VAL A 351 11.16 9.24 13.65
C VAL A 351 10.53 7.93 14.11
N TYR A 352 9.24 7.76 13.85
CA TYR A 352 8.48 6.56 14.20
C TYR A 352 8.39 5.57 13.04
N GLU A 353 8.31 6.10 11.81
CA GLU A 353 8.07 5.30 10.61
C GLU A 353 8.90 5.84 9.45
N THR A 354 9.47 4.93 8.67
CA THR A 354 10.26 5.23 7.49
C THR A 354 9.90 4.23 6.39
N THR A 355 9.72 4.71 5.17
CA THR A 355 9.52 3.86 3.99
C THR A 355 10.37 4.36 2.83
N LEU A 356 10.91 3.45 2.02
CA LEU A 356 11.74 3.78 0.87
C LEU A 356 11.24 3.02 -0.36
N ASN A 357 10.65 3.76 -1.30
CA ASN A 357 9.89 3.18 -2.41
C ASN A 357 10.27 3.78 -3.75
N ALA A 358 10.44 2.93 -4.77
CA ALA A 358 10.64 3.32 -6.17
C ALA A 358 9.34 3.18 -6.97
N GLU A 359 9.00 4.23 -7.73
CA GLU A 359 7.82 4.29 -8.60
C GLU A 359 8.12 5.09 -9.89
N HIS A 360 7.12 5.29 -10.76
CA HIS A 360 7.26 6.07 -12.01
C HIS A 360 8.38 5.60 -12.95
N TRP A 361 8.33 4.32 -13.32
CA TRP A 361 9.36 3.66 -14.12
C TRP A 361 9.38 4.10 -15.59
N SER A 362 10.59 4.24 -16.15
CA SER A 362 10.80 4.42 -17.59
C SER A 362 12.05 3.71 -18.12
N ASP A 363 11.95 3.28 -19.37
CA ASP A 363 13.00 2.62 -20.13
C ASP A 363 13.71 3.61 -21.07
N PRO A 364 14.98 3.34 -21.44
CA PRO A 364 15.75 4.16 -22.38
C PRO A 364 15.09 4.33 -23.75
N ASP A 365 14.31 3.34 -24.17
CA ASP A 365 13.56 3.35 -25.44
C ASP A 365 12.23 4.13 -25.35
N GLY A 366 11.96 4.78 -24.21
CA GLY A 366 10.72 5.52 -23.96
C GLY A 366 9.55 4.65 -23.47
N GLY A 367 9.81 3.36 -23.20
CA GLY A 367 8.85 2.47 -22.53
C GLY A 367 8.55 2.93 -21.11
N ARG A 368 7.35 2.64 -20.60
CA ARG A 368 6.96 2.86 -19.21
C ARG A 368 6.50 1.53 -18.63
N PRO A 369 7.42 0.72 -18.08
CA PRO A 369 7.05 -0.57 -17.51
C PRO A 369 6.19 -0.36 -16.27
N ASP A 370 5.13 -1.16 -16.13
CA ASP A 370 4.23 -1.09 -14.99
C ASP A 370 4.73 -2.01 -13.87
N PHE A 371 5.81 -1.63 -13.20
CA PHE A 371 6.36 -2.36 -12.05
C PHE A 371 5.68 -2.01 -10.72
N GLY A 372 4.69 -1.10 -10.71
CA GLY A 372 4.04 -0.64 -9.49
C GLY A 372 5.01 0.05 -8.52
N VAL A 373 4.71 -0.04 -7.22
CA VAL A 373 5.57 0.47 -6.15
C VAL A 373 6.51 -0.65 -5.69
N MET A 374 7.81 -0.38 -5.70
CA MET A 374 8.84 -1.34 -5.29
C MET A 374 9.55 -0.85 -4.05
N GLU A 375 9.56 -1.65 -2.99
CA GLU A 375 10.33 -1.37 -1.77
C GLU A 375 11.83 -1.54 -2.05
N VAL A 376 12.63 -0.57 -1.60
CA VAL A 376 14.08 -0.55 -1.75
C VAL A 376 14.69 -0.50 -0.35
N GLU A 377 15.62 -1.39 -0.06
CA GLU A 377 16.34 -1.38 1.23
C GLU A 377 17.47 -0.33 1.20
N GLU A 378 17.83 0.23 2.36
CA GLU A 378 18.88 1.27 2.43
C GLU A 378 20.24 0.79 1.90
N ASP A 379 20.57 -0.50 2.09
CA ASP A 379 21.80 -1.12 1.59
C ASP A 379 21.77 -1.44 0.09
N GLU A 380 20.58 -1.34 -0.55
CA GLU A 380 20.42 -1.39 -2.00
C GLU A 380 20.72 -0.04 -2.66
N VAL A 381 20.85 1.06 -1.91
CA VAL A 381 21.13 2.39 -2.45
C VAL A 381 22.64 2.64 -2.57
N VAL A 382 23.06 3.12 -3.75
CA VAL A 382 24.48 3.31 -4.08
C VAL A 382 24.75 4.74 -4.59
N PRO A 383 25.43 5.60 -3.81
CA PRO A 383 25.93 5.37 -2.45
C PRO A 383 24.84 5.56 -1.38
N PRO A 384 24.92 4.89 -0.20
CA PRO A 384 23.90 4.97 0.85
C PRO A 384 23.65 6.41 1.35
N GLU A 385 24.70 7.23 1.43
CA GLU A 385 24.64 8.61 1.90
C GLU A 385 23.88 9.58 0.97
N ALA A 386 23.52 9.16 -0.25
CA ALA A 386 22.85 10.04 -1.20
C ALA A 386 21.40 10.39 -0.79
N LEU A 387 20.73 9.53 -0.02
CA LEU A 387 19.30 9.67 0.30
C LEU A 387 18.93 10.95 1.06
N THR A 388 19.80 11.46 1.93
CA THR A 388 19.52 12.61 2.79
C THR A 388 20.21 13.90 2.35
N SER A 389 20.92 13.87 1.22
CA SER A 389 21.62 15.02 0.65
C SER A 389 20.70 16.11 0.09
N ALA A 390 19.44 15.78 -0.20
CA ALA A 390 18.43 16.70 -0.71
C ALA A 390 17.59 17.31 0.42
N LYS A 391 17.19 18.59 0.27
CA LYS A 391 16.21 19.22 1.16
C LYS A 391 14.84 18.54 0.96
N PRO A 392 14.20 17.99 2.00
CA PRO A 392 12.93 17.28 1.87
C PRO A 392 11.75 18.26 1.71
N GLU A 393 10.68 17.79 1.08
CA GLU A 393 9.34 18.36 1.28
C GLU A 393 8.87 18.00 2.68
N GLN A 394 8.24 18.93 3.39
CA GLN A 394 7.83 18.72 4.78
C GLN A 394 6.41 19.21 5.00
N SER A 395 5.65 18.49 5.83
CA SER A 395 4.34 18.93 6.31
C SER A 395 4.21 18.63 7.79
N VAL A 396 3.68 19.58 8.55
CA VAL A 396 3.30 19.37 9.95
C VAL A 396 1.78 19.27 9.99
N SER A 397 1.26 18.20 10.60
CA SER A 397 -0.17 17.97 10.73
C SER A 397 -0.53 17.57 12.16
N GLY A 398 -1.54 18.22 12.74
CA GLY A 398 -2.12 17.82 14.01
C GLY A 398 -3.04 18.88 14.65
N TYR A 399 -4.29 18.50 14.91
CA TYR A 399 -5.16 19.07 15.95
C TYR A 399 -6.06 17.95 16.46
N THR A 400 -5.80 17.41 17.67
CA THR A 400 -6.81 16.82 18.60
C THR A 400 -6.14 16.19 19.84
N GLY A 401 -6.24 16.83 21.01
CA GLY A 401 -6.03 16.16 22.31
C GLY A 401 -4.58 15.87 22.71
N ASN A 402 -4.40 14.95 23.68
CA ASN A 402 -3.13 14.67 24.39
C ASN A 402 -2.00 14.05 23.52
N GLU A 403 -2.06 14.14 22.19
CA GLU A 403 -1.05 13.62 21.26
C GLU A 403 -0.24 14.78 20.66
N GLY A 404 1.08 14.59 20.51
CA GLY A 404 2.00 15.60 19.98
C GLY A 404 1.84 15.83 18.47
N LEU A 405 2.34 16.97 17.98
CA LEU A 405 2.36 17.30 16.55
C LEU A 405 3.17 16.26 15.77
N THR A 406 2.63 15.81 14.64
CA THR A 406 3.30 14.87 13.73
C THR A 406 3.83 15.62 12.53
N MET A 407 5.10 15.39 12.21
CA MET A 407 5.78 15.92 11.04
C MET A 407 6.04 14.79 10.04
N ASN A 408 5.86 15.08 8.76
CA ASN A 408 6.19 14.17 7.67
C ASN A 408 7.26 14.80 6.77
N ARG A 409 8.23 14.01 6.32
CA ARG A 409 9.27 14.40 5.36
C ARG A 409 9.26 13.48 4.15
N TRP A 410 9.42 14.06 2.96
CA TRP A 410 9.59 13.32 1.71
C TRP A 410 10.88 13.77 1.01
N TYR A 411 11.80 12.83 0.82
CA TYR A 411 13.00 13.01 -0.01
C TYR A 411 12.77 12.28 -1.33
N ARG A 412 12.79 13.01 -2.44
CA ARG A 412 12.58 12.45 -3.77
C ARG A 412 13.85 12.54 -4.60
N HIS A 413 14.27 11.40 -5.14
CA HIS A 413 15.48 11.25 -5.93
C HIS A 413 15.16 10.55 -7.24
N ALA A 414 15.69 11.07 -8.34
CA ALA A 414 15.73 10.31 -9.58
C ALA A 414 16.81 9.23 -9.45
N VAL A 415 16.48 7.98 -9.79
CA VAL A 415 17.41 6.85 -9.64
C VAL A 415 17.45 5.98 -10.88
N ILE A 416 18.61 5.39 -11.16
CA ILE A 416 18.72 4.24 -12.05
C ILE A 416 18.70 2.98 -11.20
N VAL A 417 17.63 2.19 -11.33
CA VAL A 417 17.48 0.90 -10.66
C VAL A 417 18.00 -0.21 -11.56
N LEU A 418 18.89 -1.03 -11.02
CA LEU A 418 19.59 -2.09 -11.70
C LEU A 418 19.22 -3.43 -11.07
N TRP A 419 19.18 -4.52 -11.85
CA TRP A 419 19.17 -5.89 -11.32
C TRP A 419 19.65 -6.89 -12.38
N PRO A 420 20.23 -8.05 -11.99
CA PRO A 420 20.57 -9.11 -12.93
C PRO A 420 19.31 -9.72 -13.57
N ASN A 421 19.37 -10.07 -14.86
CA ASN A 421 18.26 -10.75 -15.55
C ASN A 421 17.82 -12.03 -14.83
N ALA A 422 18.75 -12.74 -14.19
CA ALA A 422 18.46 -13.95 -13.42
C ALA A 422 17.60 -13.70 -12.15
N ARG A 423 17.62 -12.47 -11.61
CA ARG A 423 16.86 -12.04 -10.42
C ARG A 423 15.59 -11.26 -10.77
N HIS A 424 15.29 -11.07 -12.06
CA HIS A 424 14.15 -10.26 -12.50
C HIS A 424 12.84 -10.66 -11.79
N PHE A 425 12.53 -11.95 -11.72
CA PHE A 425 11.32 -12.42 -11.05
C PHE A 425 11.37 -12.30 -9.51
N ASP A 426 12.57 -12.34 -8.90
CA ASP A 426 12.72 -12.07 -7.46
C ASP A 426 12.41 -10.60 -7.15
N VAL A 427 12.94 -9.69 -7.97
CA VAL A 427 12.68 -8.25 -7.87
C VAL A 427 11.20 -7.92 -8.08
N LEU A 428 10.53 -8.54 -9.06
CA LEU A 428 9.09 -8.38 -9.22
C LEU A 428 8.33 -8.84 -7.96
N CYS A 429 8.73 -9.95 -7.36
CA CYS A 429 8.13 -10.41 -6.11
C CYS A 429 8.33 -9.43 -4.93
N ASP A 430 9.31 -8.52 -4.99
CA ASP A 430 9.54 -7.47 -3.98
C ASP A 430 8.52 -6.32 -4.10
N CYS A 431 7.81 -6.16 -5.22
CA CYS A 431 6.68 -5.22 -5.34
C CYS A 431 5.38 -5.71 -4.65
N GLY A 432 5.46 -6.85 -3.95
CA GLY A 432 4.34 -7.47 -3.27
C GLY A 432 3.61 -8.56 -4.08
N LEU A 433 2.95 -9.45 -3.35
CA LEU A 433 2.30 -10.65 -3.93
C LEU A 433 1.19 -10.29 -4.94
N HIS A 434 0.41 -9.23 -4.65
CA HIS A 434 -0.67 -8.78 -5.51
C HIS A 434 -0.16 -8.39 -6.91
N ALA A 435 0.89 -7.55 -6.97
CA ALA A 435 1.51 -7.13 -8.22
C ALA A 435 2.13 -8.32 -8.97
N ALA A 436 2.82 -9.22 -8.27
CA ALA A 436 3.42 -10.41 -8.86
C ALA A 436 2.38 -11.35 -9.51
N VAL A 437 1.23 -11.55 -8.87
CA VAL A 437 0.12 -12.34 -9.44
C VAL A 437 -0.49 -11.63 -10.65
N ALA A 438 -0.67 -10.31 -10.61
CA ALA A 438 -1.17 -9.53 -11.73
C ALA A 438 -0.26 -9.64 -12.97
N TRP A 439 1.06 -9.53 -12.81
CA TRP A 439 2.00 -9.73 -13.92
C TRP A 439 2.00 -11.14 -14.45
N LEU A 440 1.95 -12.15 -13.57
CA LEU A 440 1.85 -13.53 -14.01
C LEU A 440 0.61 -13.71 -14.89
N ARG A 441 -0.55 -13.18 -14.49
CA ARG A 441 -1.77 -13.23 -15.30
C ARG A 441 -1.61 -12.54 -16.65
N GLN A 442 -0.98 -11.36 -16.68
CA GLN A 442 -0.73 -10.65 -17.92
C GLN A 442 0.19 -11.45 -18.86
N MET A 443 1.29 -12.01 -18.33
CA MET A 443 2.23 -12.85 -19.08
C MET A 443 1.54 -14.10 -19.63
N VAL A 444 0.76 -14.80 -18.81
CA VAL A 444 0.02 -15.99 -19.22
C VAL A 444 -1.01 -15.64 -20.29
N THR A 445 -1.76 -14.55 -20.11
CA THR A 445 -2.77 -14.08 -21.09
C THR A 445 -2.11 -13.72 -22.42
N GLY A 446 -0.99 -12.99 -22.39
CA GLY A 446 -0.22 -12.64 -23.59
C GLY A 446 0.32 -13.87 -24.31
N TRP A 447 0.84 -14.86 -23.57
CA TRP A 447 1.28 -16.13 -24.13
C TRP A 447 0.14 -16.95 -24.75
N GLN A 448 -1.02 -17.03 -24.08
CA GLN A 448 -2.20 -17.74 -24.60
C GLN A 448 -2.78 -17.06 -25.86
N GLY A 449 -2.75 -15.73 -25.92
CA GLY A 449 -3.24 -14.94 -27.05
C GLY A 449 -2.29 -14.88 -28.25
N ALA A 450 -1.04 -15.33 -28.11
CA ALA A 450 -0.06 -15.31 -29.18
C ALA A 450 -0.47 -16.25 -30.34
N ARG A 451 -0.38 -15.75 -31.58
CA ARG A 451 -0.71 -16.52 -32.80
C ARG A 451 0.08 -17.83 -32.92
N LYS A 452 1.31 -17.86 -32.41
CA LYS A 452 2.16 -19.06 -32.34
C LYS A 452 2.57 -19.26 -30.90
N LYS A 453 2.17 -20.40 -30.31
CA LYS A 453 2.57 -20.77 -28.95
C LYS A 453 4.08 -21.01 -28.91
N ASP A 454 4.79 -20.16 -28.19
CA ASP A 454 6.22 -20.26 -27.94
C ASP A 454 6.47 -21.06 -26.65
N PRO A 455 7.14 -22.22 -26.70
CA PRO A 455 7.53 -22.97 -25.50
C PRO A 455 8.39 -22.13 -24.55
N ALA A 456 9.31 -21.31 -25.06
CA ALA A 456 10.17 -20.49 -24.21
C ALA A 456 9.37 -19.41 -23.46
N GLY A 457 8.32 -18.87 -24.08
CA GLY A 457 7.35 -17.98 -23.43
C GLY A 457 6.59 -18.65 -22.29
N ARG A 458 6.19 -19.92 -22.47
CA ARG A 458 5.55 -20.70 -21.41
C ARG A 458 6.51 -20.93 -20.25
N ASP A 459 7.76 -21.31 -20.54
CA ASP A 459 8.78 -21.59 -19.53
C ASP A 459 9.11 -20.36 -18.68
N ARG A 460 9.13 -19.15 -19.28
CA ARG A 460 9.25 -17.89 -18.54
C ARG A 460 8.07 -17.66 -17.58
N CYS A 461 6.83 -17.89 -18.04
CA CYS A 461 5.66 -17.79 -17.18
C CYS A 461 5.71 -18.80 -16.02
N ALA A 462 6.11 -20.04 -16.30
CA ALA A 462 6.24 -21.09 -15.30
C ALA A 462 7.33 -20.78 -14.25
N ALA A 463 8.45 -20.18 -14.67
CA ALA A 463 9.52 -19.76 -13.76
C ALA A 463 9.06 -18.66 -12.79
N LEU A 464 8.33 -17.64 -13.28
CA LEU A 464 7.71 -16.64 -12.41
C LEU A 464 6.68 -17.29 -11.47
N ALA A 465 5.79 -18.13 -12.01
CA ALA A 465 4.78 -18.82 -11.23
C ALA A 465 5.37 -19.65 -10.09
N ALA A 466 6.48 -20.36 -10.33
CA ALA A 466 7.18 -21.11 -9.30
C ALA A 466 7.66 -20.23 -8.14
N LYS A 467 8.24 -19.05 -8.43
CA LYS A 467 8.68 -18.10 -7.41
C LYS A 467 7.50 -17.47 -6.66
N VAL A 468 6.43 -17.11 -7.37
CA VAL A 468 5.22 -16.56 -6.73
C VAL A 468 4.61 -17.59 -5.77
N VAL A 469 4.48 -18.85 -6.17
CA VAL A 469 3.98 -19.93 -5.29
C VAL A 469 4.88 -20.12 -4.07
N ALA A 470 6.21 -20.15 -4.27
CA ALA A 470 7.16 -20.30 -3.17
C ALA A 470 7.07 -19.15 -2.16
N ARG A 471 6.92 -17.90 -2.62
CA ARG A 471 6.80 -16.73 -1.73
C ARG A 471 5.41 -16.61 -1.09
N SER A 472 4.39 -17.17 -1.73
CA SER A 472 3.04 -17.27 -1.16
C SER A 472 2.98 -18.28 -0.01
N ALA A 473 3.90 -19.25 0.03
CA ALA A 473 3.98 -20.24 1.10
C ALA A 473 4.46 -19.56 2.40
N GLY A 474 3.56 -19.41 3.37
CA GLY A 474 3.85 -18.79 4.67
C GLY A 474 3.67 -17.27 4.72
N ALA A 475 3.32 -16.62 3.60
CA ALA A 475 2.93 -15.22 3.57
C ALA A 475 1.40 -15.06 3.61
N HIS A 476 0.92 -13.86 3.93
CA HIS A 476 -0.50 -13.54 3.80
C HIS A 476 -0.87 -13.45 2.31
N CYS A 477 -1.66 -14.42 1.84
CA CYS A 477 -2.24 -14.41 0.50
C CYS A 477 -3.76 -14.24 0.62
N GLY A 478 -4.28 -13.17 0.03
CA GLY A 478 -5.71 -12.91 -0.05
C GLY A 478 -6.43 -13.93 -0.94
N ASP A 479 -7.74 -14.05 -0.75
CA ASP A 479 -8.55 -15.03 -1.48
C ASP A 479 -8.60 -14.74 -2.99
N ALA A 480 -8.63 -13.46 -3.38
CA ALA A 480 -8.63 -13.05 -4.78
C ALA A 480 -7.31 -13.43 -5.47
N GLU A 481 -6.18 -13.08 -4.84
CA GLU A 481 -4.83 -13.37 -5.32
C GLU A 481 -4.60 -14.88 -5.43
N ALA A 482 -5.07 -15.66 -4.45
CA ALA A 482 -4.97 -17.12 -4.45
C ALA A 482 -5.72 -17.76 -5.63
N ASN A 483 -6.95 -17.31 -5.89
CA ASN A 483 -7.75 -17.81 -7.01
C ASN A 483 -7.15 -17.39 -8.37
N ASP A 484 -6.66 -16.16 -8.46
CA ASP A 484 -5.99 -15.61 -9.64
C ASP A 484 -4.69 -16.34 -9.99
N LEU A 485 -3.87 -16.62 -8.97
CA LEU A 485 -2.66 -17.43 -9.11
C LEU A 485 -3.01 -18.82 -9.61
N LEU A 486 -3.97 -19.50 -8.98
CA LEU A 486 -4.37 -20.85 -9.39
C LEU A 486 -4.96 -20.89 -10.81
N ASP A 487 -5.77 -19.91 -11.20
CA ASP A 487 -6.26 -19.77 -12.58
C ASP A 487 -5.09 -19.63 -13.59
N ALA A 488 -4.04 -18.88 -13.24
CA ALA A 488 -2.84 -18.77 -14.06
C ALA A 488 -2.04 -20.08 -14.15
N LEU A 489 -1.92 -20.83 -13.04
CA LEU A 489 -1.26 -22.15 -13.02
C LEU A 489 -1.99 -23.18 -13.90
N VAL A 490 -3.33 -23.19 -13.84
CA VAL A 490 -4.18 -24.04 -14.68
C VAL A 490 -4.03 -23.66 -16.15
N ALA A 491 -4.04 -22.36 -16.45
CA ALA A 491 -3.84 -21.83 -17.79
C ALA A 491 -2.47 -22.20 -18.40
N LEU A 492 -1.45 -22.40 -17.56
CA LEU A 492 -0.11 -22.85 -17.95
C LEU A 492 0.02 -24.37 -18.15
N ASP A 493 -0.99 -25.17 -17.83
CA ASP A 493 -0.90 -26.64 -17.84
C ASP A 493 0.27 -27.13 -16.95
N ALA A 494 0.42 -26.55 -15.76
CA ALA A 494 1.52 -26.79 -14.84
C ALA A 494 1.05 -27.55 -13.57
N PRO A 495 0.75 -28.86 -13.65
CA PRO A 495 0.18 -29.62 -12.54
C PRO A 495 1.07 -29.63 -11.29
N GLU A 496 2.39 -29.69 -11.44
CA GLU A 496 3.32 -29.69 -10.30
C GLU A 496 3.30 -28.38 -9.50
N LEU A 497 3.07 -27.23 -10.17
CA LEU A 497 2.90 -25.96 -9.49
C LEU A 497 1.55 -25.87 -8.78
N VAL A 498 0.49 -26.44 -9.37
CA VAL A 498 -0.81 -26.56 -8.71
C VAL A 498 -0.70 -27.43 -7.44
N ARG A 499 0.03 -28.56 -7.50
CA ARG A 499 0.30 -29.38 -6.32
C ARG A 499 1.00 -28.59 -5.21
N ALA A 500 2.08 -27.88 -5.57
CA ALA A 500 2.81 -27.05 -4.63
C ALA A 500 1.92 -25.95 -4.02
N PHE A 501 1.08 -25.29 -4.83
CA PHE A 501 0.14 -24.30 -4.35
C PHE A 501 -0.87 -24.87 -3.33
N LEU A 502 -1.49 -26.01 -3.64
CA LEU A 502 -2.45 -26.64 -2.73
C LEU A 502 -1.79 -27.08 -1.42
N ARG A 503 -0.58 -27.65 -1.51
CA ARG A 503 0.16 -28.14 -0.35
C ARG A 503 0.71 -27.00 0.52
N ASP A 504 1.36 -26.01 -0.07
CA ASP A 504 2.19 -25.05 0.66
C ASP A 504 1.48 -23.72 0.92
N VAL A 505 0.51 -23.33 0.07
CA VAL A 505 -0.21 -22.05 0.20
C VAL A 505 -1.57 -22.26 0.86
N VAL A 506 -2.39 -23.18 0.32
CA VAL A 506 -3.78 -23.37 0.79
C VAL A 506 -3.81 -24.02 2.18
N THR A 507 -2.95 -25.00 2.46
CA THR A 507 -2.92 -25.69 3.77
C THR A 507 -2.64 -24.71 4.92
N GLY A 508 -1.78 -23.72 4.69
CA GLY A 508 -1.39 -22.73 5.70
C GLY A 508 -2.40 -21.60 5.92
N SER A 509 -3.42 -21.46 5.07
CA SER A 509 -4.36 -20.35 5.11
C SER A 509 -5.77 -20.75 5.53
N ARG A 510 -6.34 -19.95 6.43
CA ARG A 510 -7.74 -20.05 6.88
C ARG A 510 -8.70 -19.21 6.04
N THR A 511 -8.19 -18.23 5.30
CA THR A 511 -9.00 -17.25 4.56
C THR A 511 -9.21 -17.63 3.10
N ILE A 512 -8.30 -18.43 2.52
CA ILE A 512 -8.37 -18.85 1.13
C ILE A 512 -9.51 -19.86 0.94
N LYS A 513 -10.38 -19.59 -0.03
CA LYS A 513 -11.51 -20.40 -0.46
C LYS A 513 -11.27 -20.88 -1.90
N PRO A 514 -10.53 -21.98 -2.08
CA PRO A 514 -10.04 -22.39 -3.40
C PRO A 514 -11.08 -23.21 -4.20
N ALA A 515 -12.32 -23.31 -3.73
CA ALA A 515 -13.32 -24.27 -4.22
C ALA A 515 -13.58 -24.15 -5.73
N ARG A 516 -13.74 -22.92 -6.21
CA ARG A 516 -13.95 -22.62 -7.64
C ARG A 516 -12.74 -23.01 -8.48
N ALA A 517 -11.55 -22.58 -8.06
CA ALA A 517 -10.32 -22.73 -8.83
C ALA A 517 -9.79 -24.18 -8.80
N VAL A 518 -9.90 -24.90 -7.67
CA VAL A 518 -9.58 -26.33 -7.60
C VAL A 518 -10.47 -27.15 -8.51
N ARG A 519 -11.78 -26.85 -8.55
CA ARG A 519 -12.69 -27.50 -9.49
C ARG A 519 -12.27 -27.26 -10.94
N ALA A 520 -11.89 -26.03 -11.29
CA ALA A 520 -11.40 -25.70 -12.62
C ALA A 520 -10.11 -26.45 -12.96
N ALA A 521 -9.19 -26.58 -11.99
CA ALA A 521 -7.96 -27.35 -12.14
C ALA A 521 -8.23 -28.84 -12.38
N CYS A 522 -9.10 -29.47 -11.59
CA CYS A 522 -9.51 -30.87 -11.79
C CYS A 522 -10.15 -31.10 -13.16
N GLU A 523 -11.03 -30.19 -13.60
CA GLU A 523 -11.68 -30.30 -14.91
C GLU A 523 -10.70 -30.12 -16.09
N ALA A 524 -9.69 -29.25 -15.93
CA ALA A 524 -8.71 -28.97 -16.97
C ALA A 524 -7.59 -30.02 -17.04
N LEU A 525 -7.05 -30.41 -15.88
CA LEU A 525 -5.81 -31.19 -15.73
C LEU A 525 -6.05 -32.64 -15.27
N GLY A 526 -7.31 -33.03 -15.05
CA GLY A 526 -7.71 -34.38 -14.65
C GLY A 526 -8.20 -34.46 -13.21
N TRP A 527 -9.30 -35.18 -12.98
CA TRP A 527 -9.95 -35.22 -11.68
C TRP A 527 -9.10 -35.94 -10.63
N ASN A 528 -8.42 -37.02 -11.00
CA ASN A 528 -7.56 -37.77 -10.07
C ASN A 528 -6.18 -37.14 -9.86
N THR A 529 -5.84 -36.06 -10.60
CA THR A 529 -4.49 -35.48 -10.59
C THR A 529 -4.14 -34.96 -9.20
N PHE A 530 -5.04 -34.26 -8.52
CA PHE A 530 -4.78 -33.57 -7.24
C PHE A 530 -5.36 -34.29 -6.02
N GLU A 531 -5.64 -35.59 -6.13
CA GLU A 531 -6.31 -36.34 -5.05
C GLU A 531 -5.53 -36.29 -3.74
N ALA A 532 -4.21 -36.51 -3.78
CA ALA A 532 -3.38 -36.54 -2.58
C ALA A 532 -3.38 -35.20 -1.84
N GLU A 533 -3.29 -34.09 -2.58
CA GLU A 533 -3.28 -32.74 -2.02
C GLU A 533 -4.64 -32.37 -1.44
N ILE A 534 -5.74 -32.69 -2.14
CA ILE A 534 -7.10 -32.43 -1.63
C ILE A 534 -7.39 -33.28 -0.39
N VAL A 535 -6.98 -34.55 -0.39
CA VAL A 535 -7.06 -35.42 0.80
C VAL A 535 -6.30 -34.78 1.95
N GLY A 536 -5.07 -34.31 1.73
CA GLY A 536 -4.26 -33.61 2.73
C GLY A 536 -4.97 -32.39 3.32
N LEU A 537 -5.65 -31.58 2.50
CA LEU A 537 -6.45 -30.44 2.95
C LEU A 537 -7.65 -30.84 3.81
N LEU A 538 -8.33 -31.94 3.46
CA LEU A 538 -9.49 -32.44 4.20
C LEU A 538 -9.10 -33.10 5.53
N THR A 539 -7.91 -33.70 5.59
CA THR A 539 -7.40 -34.39 6.80
C THR A 539 -6.45 -33.54 7.62
N ALA A 540 -6.25 -32.28 7.26
CA ALA A 540 -5.36 -31.37 7.98
C ALA A 540 -5.75 -31.32 9.47
N THR A 541 -4.78 -31.64 10.33
CA THR A 541 -4.96 -31.64 11.78
C THR A 541 -4.35 -30.39 12.39
N THR A 542 -5.01 -29.83 13.41
CA THR A 542 -4.46 -28.75 14.23
C THR A 542 -4.21 -29.23 15.66
N PRO A 543 -3.11 -28.81 16.31
CA PRO A 543 -2.85 -29.19 17.70
C PRO A 543 -3.91 -28.59 18.61
N ASP A 544 -4.47 -29.38 19.52
CA ASP A 544 -5.39 -28.88 20.54
C ASP A 544 -4.64 -27.94 21.53
N PRO A 545 -5.04 -26.67 21.72
CA PRO A 545 -4.39 -25.77 22.69
C PRO A 545 -4.25 -26.27 24.15
N LEU A 546 -5.10 -27.20 24.60
CA LEU A 546 -5.07 -27.77 25.95
C LEU A 546 -4.29 -29.08 26.00
N THR A 547 -4.59 -30.02 25.10
CA THR A 547 -3.99 -31.37 25.13
C THR A 547 -2.72 -31.50 24.29
N ARG A 548 -2.47 -30.53 23.39
CA ARG A 548 -1.40 -30.53 22.37
C ARG A 548 -1.41 -31.74 21.44
N VAL A 549 -2.48 -32.53 21.46
CA VAL A 549 -2.67 -33.66 20.55
C VAL A 549 -3.21 -33.12 19.22
N PRO A 550 -2.60 -33.47 18.08
CA PRO A 550 -3.15 -33.15 16.77
C PRO A 550 -4.54 -33.80 16.60
N GLY A 551 -5.54 -32.99 16.30
CA GLY A 551 -6.90 -33.44 15.99
C GLY A 551 -7.41 -32.77 14.71
N PRO A 552 -8.56 -33.17 14.15
CA PRO A 552 -9.03 -32.55 12.93
C PRO A 552 -9.35 -31.06 13.15
N GLY A 553 -8.85 -30.20 12.27
CA GLY A 553 -8.93 -28.74 12.45
C GLY A 553 -10.33 -28.20 12.21
N VAL A 554 -10.99 -27.71 13.26
CA VAL A 554 -12.33 -27.10 13.18
C VAL A 554 -12.29 -25.82 12.34
N GLU A 555 -11.19 -25.07 12.40
CA GLU A 555 -11.00 -23.83 11.66
C GLU A 555 -11.02 -23.99 10.13
N PHE A 556 -10.84 -25.23 9.63
CA PHE A 556 -10.84 -25.51 8.20
C PHE A 556 -12.15 -26.16 7.72
N LEU A 557 -13.07 -26.46 8.64
CA LEU A 557 -14.26 -27.24 8.34
C LEU A 557 -15.14 -26.59 7.28
N GLU A 558 -15.40 -25.29 7.39
CA GLU A 558 -16.24 -24.54 6.45
C GLU A 558 -15.62 -24.49 5.05
N ARG A 559 -14.33 -24.13 4.95
CA ARG A 559 -13.57 -24.15 3.69
C ARG A 559 -13.60 -25.54 3.04
N ASN A 560 -13.37 -26.58 3.83
CA ASN A 560 -13.33 -27.96 3.37
C ASN A 560 -14.71 -28.45 2.90
N LEU A 561 -15.78 -28.04 3.59
CA LEU A 561 -17.16 -28.32 3.21
C LEU A 561 -17.54 -27.61 1.90
N GLU A 562 -17.16 -26.34 1.76
CA GLU A 562 -17.37 -25.54 0.55
C GLU A 562 -16.64 -26.17 -0.66
N LEU A 563 -15.38 -26.58 -0.46
CA LEU A 563 -14.59 -27.29 -1.47
C LEU A 563 -15.27 -28.58 -1.89
N LEU A 564 -15.68 -29.42 -0.93
CA LEU A 564 -16.38 -30.67 -1.22
C LEU A 564 -17.70 -30.41 -1.98
N GLY A 565 -18.48 -29.43 -1.54
CA GLY A 565 -19.72 -29.01 -2.20
C GLY A 565 -19.49 -28.62 -3.66
N ALA A 566 -18.48 -27.80 -3.94
CA ALA A 566 -18.16 -27.34 -5.29
C ALA A 566 -17.75 -28.49 -6.24
N LEU A 567 -16.95 -29.44 -5.74
CA LEU A 567 -16.50 -30.61 -6.50
C LEU A 567 -17.64 -31.63 -6.74
N CYS A 568 -18.48 -31.85 -5.73
CA CYS A 568 -19.59 -32.81 -5.78
C CYS A 568 -20.80 -32.30 -6.59
N ALA A 569 -21.13 -31.01 -6.51
CA ALA A 569 -22.36 -30.47 -7.10
C ALA A 569 -22.25 -30.18 -8.61
N THR A 570 -21.05 -29.93 -9.13
CA THR A 570 -20.86 -29.59 -10.55
C THR A 570 -20.56 -30.86 -11.36
N LYS A 571 -21.33 -31.13 -12.42
CA LYS A 571 -20.99 -32.18 -13.39
C LYS A 571 -19.76 -31.79 -14.21
N SER A 572 -18.92 -32.77 -14.53
CA SER A 572 -17.84 -32.58 -15.50
C SER A 572 -18.41 -32.29 -16.89
N ARG A 573 -17.70 -31.46 -17.67
CA ARG A 573 -18.06 -31.18 -19.07
C ARG A 573 -17.74 -32.37 -19.96
N ARG A 574 -16.79 -33.23 -19.54
CA ARG A 574 -16.35 -34.42 -20.28
C ARG A 574 -17.03 -35.67 -19.71
N LYS A 575 -17.61 -36.49 -20.58
CA LYS A 575 -18.28 -37.75 -20.17
C LYS A 575 -17.33 -38.71 -19.44
N ALA A 576 -16.07 -38.80 -19.87
CA ALA A 576 -15.04 -39.60 -19.19
C ALA A 576 -14.67 -39.02 -17.81
N GLY A 577 -14.57 -37.70 -17.70
CA GLY A 577 -14.26 -37.00 -16.45
C GLY A 577 -15.37 -37.11 -15.40
N GLU A 578 -16.63 -37.27 -15.82
CA GLU A 578 -17.74 -37.43 -14.88
C GLU A 578 -17.64 -38.71 -14.03
N GLY A 579 -17.15 -39.81 -14.61
CA GLY A 579 -16.92 -41.05 -13.86
C GLY A 579 -15.81 -40.90 -12.82
N GLU A 580 -14.69 -40.29 -13.22
CA GLU A 580 -13.56 -40.00 -12.32
C GLU A 580 -13.95 -39.05 -11.19
N ARG A 581 -14.68 -37.98 -11.53
CA ARG A 581 -15.23 -37.02 -10.57
C ARG A 581 -16.09 -37.72 -9.52
N VAL A 582 -17.08 -38.50 -9.93
CA VAL A 582 -17.98 -39.20 -8.99
C VAL A 582 -17.19 -40.14 -8.09
N ALA A 583 -16.20 -40.87 -8.63
CA ALA A 583 -15.37 -41.77 -7.85
C ALA A 583 -14.50 -41.01 -6.82
N LEU A 584 -13.80 -39.95 -7.24
CA LEU A 584 -12.99 -39.11 -6.35
C LEU A 584 -13.85 -38.47 -5.27
N CYS A 585 -14.89 -37.76 -5.67
CA CYS A 585 -15.78 -37.06 -4.75
C CYS A 585 -16.46 -38.00 -3.76
N GLY A 586 -16.77 -39.25 -4.17
CA GLY A 586 -17.24 -40.29 -3.26
C GLY A 586 -16.23 -40.63 -2.17
N ARG A 587 -14.94 -40.79 -2.52
CA ARG A 587 -13.85 -41.01 -1.55
C ARG A 587 -13.66 -39.82 -0.62
N LEU A 588 -13.61 -38.61 -1.18
CA LEU A 588 -13.45 -37.36 -0.41
C LEU A 588 -14.62 -37.14 0.56
N ALA A 589 -15.85 -37.39 0.13
CA ALA A 589 -17.03 -37.27 0.99
C ALA A 589 -17.03 -38.31 2.11
N GLY A 590 -16.63 -39.55 1.83
CA GLY A 590 -16.46 -40.58 2.86
C GLY A 590 -15.42 -40.18 3.92
N LEU A 591 -14.27 -39.67 3.47
CA LEU A 591 -13.22 -39.16 4.35
C LEU A 591 -13.71 -38.01 5.22
N PHE A 592 -14.43 -37.06 4.63
CA PHE A 592 -15.01 -35.92 5.37
C PHE A 592 -16.05 -36.38 6.41
N VAL A 593 -16.92 -37.35 6.08
CA VAL A 593 -17.88 -37.93 7.03
C VAL A 593 -17.18 -38.59 8.23
N SER A 594 -16.04 -39.24 7.99
CA SER A 594 -15.20 -39.83 9.04
C SER A 594 -14.54 -38.75 9.91
N VAL A 595 -13.96 -37.71 9.31
CA VAL A 595 -13.38 -36.56 10.01
C VAL A 595 -14.43 -35.87 10.88
N LEU A 596 -15.60 -35.54 10.32
CA LEU A 596 -16.70 -34.95 11.05
C LEU A 596 -17.20 -35.86 12.19
N GLY A 597 -17.23 -37.17 11.97
CA GLY A 597 -17.58 -38.13 13.02
C GLY A 597 -16.60 -38.15 14.18
N ALA A 598 -15.30 -37.96 13.93
CA ALA A 598 -14.30 -37.81 14.98
C ALA A 598 -14.49 -36.50 15.75
N LEU A 599 -14.79 -35.40 15.05
CA LEU A 599 -15.09 -34.10 15.66
C LEU A 599 -16.34 -34.15 16.54
N ASP A 600 -17.41 -34.79 16.07
CA ASP A 600 -18.66 -34.93 16.81
C ASP A 600 -18.47 -35.76 18.10
N LYS A 601 -17.66 -36.82 18.05
CA LYS A 601 -17.29 -37.61 19.23
C LYS A 601 -16.50 -36.79 20.25
N ALA A 602 -15.54 -35.99 19.80
CA ALA A 602 -14.76 -35.11 20.67
C ALA A 602 -15.64 -34.03 21.32
N ALA A 603 -16.55 -33.42 20.55
CA ALA A 603 -17.51 -32.45 21.05
C ALA A 603 -18.45 -33.05 22.10
N ALA A 604 -18.96 -34.26 21.85
CA ALA A 604 -19.86 -34.96 22.77
C ALA A 604 -19.18 -35.36 24.10
N ALA A 605 -17.88 -35.61 24.09
CA ALA A 605 -17.09 -35.93 25.29
C ALA A 605 -16.78 -34.70 26.18
N GLY A 606 -17.31 -33.51 25.84
CA GLY A 606 -17.14 -32.28 26.62
C GLY A 606 -15.78 -31.60 26.45
N HIS A 607 -14.98 -32.05 25.47
CA HIS A 607 -13.58 -31.67 25.35
C HIS A 607 -13.28 -30.41 24.54
N ASP A 608 -14.28 -29.64 24.05
CA ASP A 608 -13.92 -28.38 23.36
C ASP A 608 -15.00 -27.30 23.28
N TRP A 609 -14.59 -26.07 23.56
CA TRP A 609 -15.34 -24.86 23.22
C TRP A 609 -15.23 -24.52 21.73
N ARG A 610 -14.18 -24.98 21.02
CA ARG A 610 -13.96 -24.72 19.59
C ARG A 610 -15.08 -25.28 18.71
N PHE A 611 -15.72 -26.38 19.12
CA PHE A 611 -16.85 -26.96 18.39
C PHE A 611 -18.15 -26.16 18.51
N ARG A 612 -18.22 -25.14 19.39
CA ARG A 612 -19.42 -24.29 19.54
C ARG A 612 -19.61 -23.32 18.37
N GLY A 613 -18.54 -23.02 17.62
CA GLY A 613 -18.57 -22.11 16.48
C GLY A 613 -18.89 -22.76 15.13
N VAL A 614 -19.09 -24.09 15.08
CA VAL A 614 -19.40 -24.79 13.83
C VAL A 614 -20.83 -24.50 13.39
N ASP A 615 -21.02 -24.03 12.16
CA ASP A 615 -22.35 -23.94 11.54
C ASP A 615 -22.88 -25.34 11.17
N ARG A 616 -23.61 -25.92 12.12
CA ARG A 616 -24.24 -27.24 11.98
C ARG A 616 -25.38 -27.26 10.96
N SER A 617 -26.00 -26.11 10.68
CA SER A 617 -27.02 -25.99 9.64
C SER A 617 -26.38 -26.08 8.25
N ALA A 618 -25.25 -25.38 8.05
CA ALA A 618 -24.47 -25.48 6.82
C ALA A 618 -23.97 -26.91 6.57
N VAL A 619 -23.47 -27.59 7.62
CA VAL A 619 -23.07 -29.00 7.54
C VAL A 619 -24.23 -29.91 7.12
N LEU A 620 -25.42 -29.73 7.72
CA LEU A 620 -26.63 -30.49 7.35
C LEU A 620 -27.19 -30.13 5.97
N THR A 621 -26.76 -29.03 5.37
CA THR A 621 -27.18 -28.62 4.03
C THR A 621 -26.19 -29.14 2.98
N GLU A 622 -24.94 -28.73 3.06
CA GLU A 622 -23.96 -28.95 2.00
C GLU A 622 -23.43 -30.39 1.94
N LEU A 623 -23.25 -31.06 3.09
CA LEU A 623 -22.73 -32.43 3.09
C LEU A 623 -23.76 -33.43 2.53
N PRO A 624 -25.04 -33.42 2.96
CA PRO A 624 -26.09 -34.18 2.30
C PRO A 624 -26.20 -33.91 0.80
N ARG A 625 -26.17 -32.65 0.39
CA ARG A 625 -26.19 -32.27 -1.02
C ARG A 625 -25.03 -32.90 -1.78
N ALA A 626 -23.82 -32.82 -1.23
CA ALA A 626 -22.63 -33.41 -1.83
C ALA A 626 -22.76 -34.93 -1.97
N LEU A 627 -23.15 -35.63 -0.90
CA LEU A 627 -23.32 -37.09 -0.89
C LEU A 627 -24.39 -37.56 -1.90
N LEU A 628 -25.54 -36.87 -1.95
CA LEU A 628 -26.60 -37.16 -2.92
C LEU A 628 -26.15 -36.88 -4.36
N ALA A 629 -25.42 -35.79 -4.60
CA ALA A 629 -24.92 -35.42 -5.93
C ALA A 629 -23.97 -36.48 -6.53
N VAL A 630 -23.22 -37.19 -5.68
CA VAL A 630 -22.32 -38.28 -6.08
C VAL A 630 -22.85 -39.67 -5.75
N ARG A 631 -24.15 -39.79 -5.47
CA ARG A 631 -24.89 -41.05 -5.27
C ARG A 631 -24.36 -41.92 -4.12
N GLN A 632 -23.79 -41.31 -3.09
CA GLN A 632 -23.35 -41.98 -1.88
C GLN A 632 -24.50 -42.11 -0.88
N PHE A 633 -25.56 -42.83 -1.27
CA PHE A 633 -26.82 -42.92 -0.50
C PHE A 633 -26.64 -43.57 0.88
N ASP A 634 -25.78 -44.57 1.00
CA ASP A 634 -25.51 -45.26 2.28
C ASP A 634 -24.77 -44.36 3.26
N LEU A 635 -23.75 -43.62 2.79
CA LEU A 635 -23.03 -42.64 3.59
C LEU A 635 -23.93 -41.48 4.02
N PHE A 636 -24.81 -41.03 3.11
CA PHE A 636 -25.82 -40.03 3.43
C PHE A 636 -26.76 -40.51 4.53
N ALA A 637 -27.33 -41.71 4.40
CA ALA A 637 -28.20 -42.29 5.41
C ALA A 637 -27.50 -42.43 6.77
N ALA A 638 -26.28 -42.97 6.79
CA ALA A 638 -25.51 -43.13 8.02
C ALA A 638 -25.17 -41.78 8.70
N PHE A 639 -24.87 -40.74 7.91
CA PHE A 639 -24.63 -39.41 8.43
C PHE A 639 -25.90 -38.80 9.06
N ILE A 640 -27.03 -38.88 8.36
CA ILE A 640 -28.31 -38.34 8.87
C ILE A 640 -28.77 -39.07 10.13
N ASP A 641 -28.71 -40.40 10.14
CA ASP A 641 -29.08 -41.20 11.31
C ASP A 641 -28.23 -40.82 12.53
N ARG A 642 -26.92 -40.60 12.33
CA ARG A 642 -26.02 -40.10 13.37
C ARG A 642 -26.39 -38.69 13.85
N ALA A 643 -26.71 -37.77 12.93
CA ALA A 643 -27.07 -36.41 13.27
C ALA A 643 -28.39 -36.36 14.07
N LEU A 644 -29.41 -37.10 13.65
CA LEU A 644 -30.69 -37.23 14.36
C LEU A 644 -30.52 -37.82 15.76
N ALA A 645 -29.60 -38.77 15.94
CA ALA A 645 -29.29 -39.34 17.26
C ALA A 645 -28.58 -38.36 18.21
N GLN A 646 -28.03 -37.24 17.71
CA GLN A 646 -27.23 -36.29 18.47
C GLN A 646 -27.92 -34.91 18.60
N ALA A 647 -29.14 -34.89 19.15
CA ALA A 647 -29.97 -33.68 19.27
C ALA A 647 -29.30 -32.48 19.98
N LYS A 648 -28.26 -32.71 20.80
CA LYS A 648 -27.47 -31.62 21.42
C LYS A 648 -26.54 -30.92 20.43
N LEU A 649 -25.98 -31.66 19.46
CA LEU A 649 -25.07 -31.12 18.44
C LEU A 649 -25.83 -30.69 17.19
N TYR A 650 -26.86 -31.43 16.82
CA TYR A 650 -27.74 -31.13 15.69
C TYR A 650 -29.18 -30.96 16.20
N PRO A 651 -29.52 -29.80 16.80
CA PRO A 651 -30.88 -29.53 17.24
C PRO A 651 -31.86 -29.55 16.05
N LEU A 652 -33.12 -29.85 16.34
CA LEU A 652 -34.20 -29.95 15.35
C LEU A 652 -34.27 -28.72 14.42
N ALA A 653 -34.05 -27.52 14.95
CA ALA A 653 -34.01 -26.28 14.17
C ALA A 653 -33.01 -26.32 13.00
N ASN A 654 -31.85 -26.95 13.18
CA ASN A 654 -30.85 -27.08 12.13
C ASN A 654 -31.28 -28.07 11.05
N HIS A 655 -31.98 -29.15 11.42
CA HIS A 655 -32.54 -30.09 10.46
C HIS A 655 -33.67 -29.44 9.64
N ILE A 656 -34.53 -28.64 10.26
CA ILE A 656 -35.59 -27.90 9.57
C ILE A 656 -34.96 -26.91 8.59
N ALA A 657 -34.02 -26.09 9.04
CA ALA A 657 -33.33 -25.10 8.20
C ALA A 657 -32.66 -25.78 6.99
N ALA A 658 -31.95 -26.88 7.21
CA ALA A 658 -31.29 -27.63 6.14
C ALA A 658 -32.26 -28.25 5.14
N LEU A 659 -33.36 -28.87 5.59
CA LEU A 659 -34.37 -29.44 4.70
C LEU A 659 -35.05 -28.37 3.85
N THR A 660 -35.40 -27.22 4.45
CA THR A 660 -35.97 -26.07 3.74
C THR A 660 -34.99 -25.54 2.69
N ALA A 661 -33.70 -25.38 3.03
CA ALA A 661 -32.67 -24.94 2.10
C ALA A 661 -32.45 -25.93 0.94
N LEU A 662 -32.52 -27.23 1.21
CA LEU A 662 -32.31 -28.29 0.21
C LEU A 662 -33.52 -28.56 -0.67
N GLN A 663 -34.74 -28.16 -0.28
CA GLN A 663 -35.97 -28.47 -1.01
C GLN A 663 -35.91 -28.16 -2.51
N PRO A 664 -35.46 -26.98 -2.98
CA PRO A 664 -35.42 -26.68 -4.41
C PRO A 664 -34.44 -27.60 -5.16
N TRP A 665 -33.31 -27.91 -4.53
CA TRP A 665 -32.29 -28.78 -5.10
C TRP A 665 -32.76 -30.23 -5.19
N LEU A 666 -33.36 -30.76 -4.12
CA LEU A 666 -33.92 -32.11 -4.07
C LEU A 666 -34.96 -32.30 -5.17
N LYS A 667 -35.92 -31.38 -5.30
CA LYS A 667 -36.96 -31.41 -6.35
C LYS A 667 -36.39 -31.46 -7.76
N THR A 668 -35.25 -30.79 -7.99
CA THR A 668 -34.66 -30.65 -9.33
C THR A 668 -33.72 -31.82 -9.66
N HIS A 669 -33.01 -32.37 -8.67
CA HIS A 669 -31.87 -33.28 -8.92
C HIS A 669 -32.12 -34.71 -8.44
N LEU A 670 -32.98 -34.92 -7.46
CA LEU A 670 -33.37 -36.25 -7.02
C LEU A 670 -34.60 -36.68 -7.83
N LYS A 671 -34.39 -37.55 -8.83
CA LYS A 671 -35.45 -38.03 -9.74
C LYS A 671 -36.08 -39.37 -9.35
N ALA A 672 -35.44 -40.09 -8.44
CA ALA A 672 -35.91 -41.37 -7.91
C ALA A 672 -35.95 -41.27 -6.38
N GLY A 673 -36.86 -42.00 -5.75
CA GLY A 673 -36.96 -42.07 -4.30
C GLY A 673 -35.62 -42.38 -3.62
N CYS A 674 -35.34 -41.70 -2.50
CA CYS A 674 -34.19 -41.98 -1.65
C CYS A 674 -34.67 -42.22 -0.22
N ASP A 675 -34.57 -43.47 0.24
CA ASP A 675 -35.06 -43.90 1.56
C ASP A 675 -34.44 -43.09 2.71
N GLY A 676 -33.18 -42.66 2.57
CA GLY A 676 -32.54 -41.79 3.56
C GLY A 676 -33.23 -40.43 3.69
N VAL A 677 -33.66 -39.82 2.57
CA VAL A 677 -34.38 -38.54 2.57
C VAL A 677 -35.78 -38.75 3.12
N SER A 678 -36.43 -39.87 2.75
CA SER A 678 -37.72 -40.30 3.29
C SER A 678 -37.69 -40.39 4.82
N ARG A 679 -36.71 -41.10 5.37
CA ARG A 679 -36.52 -41.23 6.82
C ARG A 679 -36.18 -39.91 7.49
N TRP A 680 -35.34 -39.07 6.87
CA TRP A 680 -34.96 -37.78 7.45
C TRP A 680 -36.16 -36.86 7.65
N VAL A 681 -36.92 -36.62 6.58
CA VAL A 681 -38.11 -35.77 6.59
C VAL A 681 -39.16 -36.35 7.54
N GLY A 682 -39.38 -37.68 7.50
CA GLY A 682 -40.33 -38.34 8.39
C GLY A 682 -39.99 -38.18 9.86
N SER A 683 -38.70 -38.27 10.23
CA SER A 683 -38.24 -38.06 11.61
C SER A 683 -38.43 -36.62 12.07
N VAL A 684 -38.09 -35.63 11.23
CA VAL A 684 -38.29 -34.21 11.53
C VAL A 684 -39.77 -33.88 11.67
N ARG A 685 -40.61 -34.40 10.75
CA ARG A 685 -42.07 -34.27 10.81
C ARG A 685 -42.64 -34.84 12.11
N GLN A 686 -42.26 -36.06 12.48
CA GLN A 686 -42.76 -36.70 13.70
C GLN A 686 -42.38 -35.90 14.97
N GLN A 687 -41.17 -35.35 15.03
CA GLN A 687 -40.77 -34.49 16.15
C GLN A 687 -41.57 -33.19 16.19
N LEU A 688 -41.81 -32.55 15.04
CA LEU A 688 -42.65 -31.36 14.95
C LEU A 688 -44.10 -31.65 15.34
N GLU A 689 -44.68 -32.77 14.90
CA GLU A 689 -46.04 -33.17 15.28
C GLU A 689 -46.19 -33.34 16.80
N VAL A 690 -45.16 -33.84 17.48
CA VAL A 690 -45.14 -33.91 18.95
C VAL A 690 -45.09 -32.51 19.57
N LEU A 691 -44.27 -31.60 19.04
CA LEU A 691 -44.13 -30.23 19.55
C LEU A 691 -45.38 -29.38 19.29
N THR A 692 -46.10 -29.65 18.20
CA THR A 692 -47.31 -28.93 17.80
C THR A 692 -48.60 -29.66 18.19
N ALA A 693 -48.52 -30.74 18.97
CA ALA A 693 -49.69 -31.53 19.36
C ALA A 693 -50.65 -30.75 20.27
N GLN A 694 -50.12 -29.86 21.10
CA GLN A 694 -50.89 -29.08 22.05
C GLN A 694 -50.36 -27.65 22.14
N GLU A 695 -51.23 -26.68 21.86
CA GLU A 695 -50.91 -25.25 22.02
C GLU A 695 -50.62 -24.93 23.49
N PRO A 696 -49.55 -24.14 23.78
CA PRO A 696 -49.28 -23.68 25.13
C PRO A 696 -50.49 -22.95 25.71
N ALA A 697 -50.97 -23.38 26.88
CA ALA A 697 -52.04 -22.68 27.58
C ALA A 697 -51.51 -21.44 28.33
N PRO A 698 -52.27 -20.33 28.37
CA PRO A 698 -51.91 -19.18 29.20
C PRO A 698 -51.91 -19.57 30.69
N PRO A 699 -51.09 -18.93 31.54
CA PRO A 699 -51.13 -19.16 32.97
C PRO A 699 -52.54 -18.90 33.53
N GLY A 700 -53.12 -19.86 34.26
CA GLY A 700 -54.47 -19.74 34.83
C GLY A 700 -54.57 -18.79 36.03
N ASP A 701 -53.42 -18.38 36.61
CA ASP A 701 -53.33 -17.47 37.75
C ASP A 701 -52.06 -16.58 37.68
N PHE A 702 -51.79 -15.80 38.74
CA PHE A 702 -50.57 -15.00 38.84
C PHE A 702 -49.35 -15.79 39.35
N ARG A 703 -49.38 -17.11 39.52
CA ARG A 703 -48.16 -17.84 39.91
C ARG A 703 -47.16 -17.83 38.76
N ARG A 704 -45.88 -17.66 39.07
CA ARG A 704 -44.77 -17.72 38.13
C ARG A 704 -43.70 -18.66 38.67
N GLU A 705 -43.01 -19.36 37.77
CA GLU A 705 -41.89 -20.22 38.16
C GLU A 705 -40.81 -19.39 38.85
N ALA A 706 -40.35 -19.90 40.00
CA ALA A 706 -39.46 -19.19 40.91
C ALA A 706 -38.15 -19.97 41.10
N ASN A 707 -37.40 -20.17 40.01
CA ASN A 707 -36.11 -20.89 39.99
C ASN A 707 -34.97 -20.02 40.54
N ILE A 708 -35.16 -19.55 41.78
CA ILE A 708 -34.25 -18.65 42.49
C ILE A 708 -33.52 -19.44 43.57
N ASP A 709 -32.21 -19.61 43.41
CA ASP A 709 -31.38 -20.38 44.36
C ASP A 709 -30.82 -19.51 45.51
N CYS A 710 -30.95 -18.18 45.42
CA CYS A 710 -30.46 -17.26 46.43
C CYS A 710 -31.29 -17.34 47.72
N THR A 711 -30.66 -17.49 48.88
CA THR A 711 -31.33 -17.67 50.18
C THR A 711 -31.48 -16.38 50.99
N CYS A 712 -31.09 -15.22 50.45
CA CYS A 712 -31.22 -13.94 51.15
C CYS A 712 -32.70 -13.57 51.42
N GLY A 713 -32.94 -12.71 52.42
CA GLY A 713 -34.30 -12.33 52.83
C GLY A 713 -35.15 -11.74 51.69
N ASP A 714 -34.55 -10.94 50.81
CA ASP A 714 -35.23 -10.36 49.65
C ASP A 714 -35.63 -11.42 48.61
N CYS A 715 -34.75 -12.38 48.34
CA CYS A 715 -35.03 -13.47 47.39
C CYS A 715 -36.06 -14.46 47.94
N VAL A 716 -36.11 -14.67 49.27
CA VAL A 716 -37.20 -15.41 49.92
C VAL A 716 -38.54 -14.70 49.71
N GLN A 717 -38.57 -13.38 49.90
CA GLN A 717 -39.76 -12.56 49.66
C GLN A 717 -40.17 -12.57 48.19
N LEU A 718 -39.21 -12.50 47.27
CA LEU A 718 -39.46 -12.62 45.83
C LEU A 718 -40.03 -13.99 45.43
N ARG A 719 -39.50 -15.10 45.97
CA ARG A 719 -40.08 -16.44 45.75
C ARG A 719 -41.53 -16.52 46.24
N ARG A 720 -41.82 -15.95 47.41
CA ARG A 720 -43.19 -15.90 47.95
C ARG A 720 -44.11 -15.10 47.03
N PHE A 721 -43.67 -13.93 46.57
CA PHE A 721 -44.41 -13.14 45.59
C PHE A 721 -44.67 -13.95 44.32
N LEU A 722 -43.64 -14.56 43.71
CA LEU A 722 -43.78 -15.37 42.50
C LEU A 722 -44.75 -16.55 42.68
N GLY A 723 -44.76 -17.19 43.86
CA GLY A 723 -45.67 -18.30 44.19
C GLY A 723 -47.11 -17.91 44.56
N ASP A 724 -47.41 -16.61 44.73
CA ASP A 724 -48.75 -16.13 45.04
C ASP A 724 -49.64 -16.11 43.79
N SER A 725 -50.81 -16.77 43.87
CA SER A 725 -51.77 -16.85 42.76
C SER A 725 -52.61 -15.60 42.53
N LYS A 726 -52.67 -14.69 43.52
CA LYS A 726 -53.53 -13.51 43.53
C LYS A 726 -52.74 -12.20 43.44
N GLU A 727 -51.50 -12.19 43.91
CA GLU A 727 -50.67 -10.99 43.90
C GLU A 727 -49.98 -10.79 42.54
N SER A 728 -50.34 -9.72 41.81
CA SER A 728 -49.76 -9.37 40.51
C SER A 728 -48.64 -8.34 40.58
N VAL A 729 -48.58 -7.55 41.66
CA VAL A 729 -47.58 -6.49 41.88
C VAL A 729 -47.08 -6.54 43.32
N HIS A 730 -45.76 -6.56 43.50
CA HIS A 730 -45.12 -6.47 44.82
C HIS A 730 -44.15 -5.31 44.90
N ARG A 731 -44.03 -4.70 46.08
CA ARG A 731 -43.21 -3.51 46.32
C ARG A 731 -42.12 -3.82 47.33
N PHE A 732 -40.87 -3.78 46.89
CA PHE A 732 -39.69 -3.99 47.72
C PHE A 732 -39.07 -2.64 48.09
N ARG A 733 -39.30 -2.18 49.32
CA ARG A 733 -38.65 -0.97 49.85
C ARG A 733 -37.29 -1.34 50.43
N ALA A 734 -36.22 -1.10 49.66
CA ALA A 734 -34.86 -1.53 50.00
C ALA A 734 -33.82 -0.55 49.44
N ALA A 735 -32.60 -0.53 49.97
CA ALA A 735 -31.49 0.27 49.44
C ALA A 735 -31.07 -0.18 48.03
N GLN A 736 -30.25 0.63 47.34
CA GLN A 736 -29.93 0.42 45.92
C GLN A 736 -29.26 -0.92 45.63
N ASP A 737 -28.30 -1.33 46.46
CA ASP A 737 -27.61 -2.61 46.41
C ASP A 737 -28.57 -3.81 46.42
N ARG A 738 -29.56 -3.79 47.32
CA ARG A 738 -30.57 -4.83 47.45
C ARG A 738 -31.56 -4.83 46.29
N ARG A 739 -31.96 -3.66 45.77
CA ARG A 739 -32.82 -3.57 44.58
C ARG A 739 -32.10 -4.09 43.33
N SER A 740 -30.84 -3.70 43.12
CA SER A 740 -30.03 -4.20 42.01
C SER A 740 -29.78 -5.71 42.10
N HIS A 741 -29.63 -6.26 43.31
CA HIS A 741 -29.59 -7.72 43.51
C HIS A 741 -30.87 -8.41 43.06
N LEU A 742 -32.05 -7.88 43.42
CA LEU A 742 -33.35 -8.41 42.98
C LEU A 742 -33.53 -8.32 41.46
N GLU A 743 -33.24 -7.16 40.85
CA GLU A 743 -33.32 -6.96 39.40
C GLU A 743 -32.39 -7.92 38.64
N ASN A 744 -31.14 -8.08 39.11
CA ASN A 744 -30.19 -9.02 38.53
C ASN A 744 -30.65 -10.48 38.69
N THR A 745 -31.24 -10.83 39.83
CA THR A 745 -31.75 -12.19 40.07
C THR A 745 -32.92 -12.51 39.15
N ILE A 746 -33.87 -11.58 39.01
CA ILE A 746 -35.03 -11.70 38.10
C ILE A 746 -34.55 -11.91 36.66
N ARG A 747 -33.60 -11.09 36.19
CA ARG A 747 -33.04 -11.19 34.83
C ARG A 747 -32.29 -12.50 34.61
N ASN A 748 -31.36 -12.86 35.51
CA ASN A 748 -30.49 -14.01 35.33
C ASN A 748 -31.24 -15.35 35.46
N ARG A 749 -32.36 -15.36 36.18
CA ARG A 749 -33.22 -16.55 36.34
C ARG A 749 -34.40 -16.58 35.37
N GLY A 750 -34.53 -15.58 34.49
CA GLY A 750 -35.61 -15.51 33.51
C GLY A 750 -37.00 -15.48 34.15
N CYS A 751 -37.14 -14.82 35.30
CA CYS A 751 -38.45 -14.71 35.96
C CYS A 751 -39.37 -13.77 35.17
N ASP A 752 -40.63 -14.15 35.00
CA ASP A 752 -41.67 -13.37 34.31
C ASP A 752 -42.13 -12.15 35.15
N VAL A 753 -41.25 -11.16 35.32
CA VAL A 753 -41.47 -9.95 36.12
C VAL A 753 -40.86 -8.71 35.45
N ASP A 754 -41.64 -7.63 35.36
CA ASP A 754 -41.18 -6.29 35.02
C ASP A 754 -40.76 -5.53 36.28
N CYS A 755 -39.62 -4.86 36.23
CA CYS A 755 -39.05 -4.12 37.35
C CYS A 755 -39.08 -2.61 37.07
N LYS A 756 -39.62 -1.82 38.01
CA LYS A 756 -39.60 -0.35 37.96
C LYS A 756 -39.27 0.22 39.33
N THR A 757 -38.26 1.09 39.41
CA THR A 757 -37.95 1.80 40.66
C THR A 757 -38.79 3.08 40.79
N GLU A 758 -39.60 3.17 41.85
CA GLU A 758 -40.28 4.39 42.28
C GLU A 758 -39.35 5.21 43.20
N ARG A 759 -38.97 6.40 42.74
CA ARG A 759 -38.04 7.31 43.44
C ARG A 759 -38.79 8.24 44.41
N ILE A 760 -39.62 7.68 45.29
CA ILE A 760 -40.40 8.41 46.30
C ILE A 760 -39.99 7.95 47.69
N GLY A 761 -39.39 8.85 48.47
CA GLY A 761 -38.84 8.56 49.81
C GLY A 761 -37.51 7.80 49.78
N SER A 762 -36.84 7.72 50.93
CA SER A 762 -35.63 6.91 51.15
C SER A 762 -35.90 5.82 52.20
N PRO A 763 -35.46 4.57 51.99
CA PRO A 763 -34.95 4.02 50.73
C PRO A 763 -36.06 3.91 49.66
N HIS A 764 -35.70 4.01 48.36
CA HIS A 764 -36.62 3.88 47.22
C HIS A 764 -37.25 2.49 47.12
N THR A 765 -38.34 2.38 46.35
CA THR A 765 -39.12 1.14 46.21
C THR A 765 -38.94 0.53 44.82
N LEU A 766 -38.58 -0.76 44.74
CA LEU A 766 -38.64 -1.55 43.52
C LEU A 766 -40.04 -2.15 43.37
N VAL A 767 -40.78 -1.72 42.36
CA VAL A 767 -42.07 -2.30 41.98
C VAL A 767 -41.82 -3.43 40.99
N CYS A 768 -42.22 -4.64 41.38
CA CYS A 768 -42.14 -5.85 40.57
C CYS A 768 -43.55 -6.23 40.12
N THR A 769 -43.81 -6.23 38.81
CA THR A 769 -45.09 -6.59 38.23
C THR A 769 -44.95 -7.88 37.44
N LYS A 770 -45.72 -8.92 37.76
CA LYS A 770 -45.66 -10.19 37.02
C LYS A 770 -46.17 -10.01 35.60
N ASN A 771 -45.42 -10.54 34.65
CA ASN A 771 -45.79 -10.53 33.23
C ASN A 771 -46.03 -11.97 32.73
N THR A 772 -46.05 -12.18 31.41
CA THR A 772 -46.23 -13.51 30.78
C THR A 772 -45.21 -13.74 29.67
N ALA A 773 -44.00 -13.19 29.82
CA ALA A 773 -42.96 -13.22 28.79
C ALA A 773 -42.61 -14.64 28.34
N SER A 774 -42.39 -15.57 29.29
CA SER A 774 -42.07 -16.97 29.00
C SER A 774 -43.22 -17.71 28.31
N PHE A 775 -44.47 -17.39 28.63
CA PHE A 775 -45.63 -17.90 27.91
C PHE A 775 -45.67 -17.40 26.47
N ARG A 776 -45.52 -16.08 26.25
CA ARG A 776 -45.50 -15.49 24.90
C ARG A 776 -44.37 -16.06 24.04
N ALA A 777 -43.20 -16.30 24.62
CA ALA A 777 -42.08 -16.94 23.93
C ALA A 777 -42.41 -18.39 23.51
N ARG A 778 -43.02 -19.18 24.40
CA ARG A 778 -43.49 -20.54 24.07
C ARG A 778 -44.58 -20.55 23.00
N LEU A 779 -45.54 -19.63 23.09
CA LEU A 779 -46.62 -19.50 22.09
C LEU A 779 -46.07 -19.11 20.72
N LYS A 780 -45.14 -18.15 20.67
CA LYS A 780 -44.45 -17.79 19.42
C LYS A 780 -43.72 -19.00 18.84
N LYS A 781 -42.93 -19.72 19.65
CA LYS A 781 -42.22 -20.91 19.21
C LYS A 781 -43.18 -21.99 18.68
N TYR A 782 -44.32 -22.20 19.33
CA TYR A 782 -45.35 -23.12 18.86
C TYR A 782 -45.88 -22.72 17.48
N HIS A 783 -46.18 -21.44 17.24
CA HIS A 783 -46.59 -20.97 15.92
C HIS A 783 -45.50 -21.14 14.85
N ASP A 784 -44.24 -20.84 15.21
CA ASP A 784 -43.09 -21.06 14.32
C ASP A 784 -42.95 -22.57 13.98
N ASP A 785 -43.07 -23.46 14.97
CA ASP A 785 -43.02 -24.92 14.78
C ASP A 785 -44.21 -25.43 13.95
N CYS A 786 -45.41 -24.85 14.09
CA CYS A 786 -46.56 -25.14 13.22
C CYS A 786 -46.28 -24.76 11.75
N GLN A 787 -45.66 -23.60 11.51
CA GLN A 787 -45.25 -23.19 10.16
C GLN A 787 -44.16 -24.09 9.58
N HIS A 788 -43.18 -24.49 10.41
CA HIS A 788 -42.17 -25.46 10.03
C HIS A 788 -42.79 -26.82 9.68
N LEU A 789 -43.81 -27.27 10.42
CA LEU A 789 -44.50 -28.53 10.13
C LEU A 789 -45.19 -28.50 8.76
N VAL A 790 -45.83 -27.39 8.41
CA VAL A 790 -46.40 -27.18 7.07
C VAL A 790 -45.30 -27.29 6.00
N THR A 791 -44.19 -26.57 6.19
CA THR A 791 -43.05 -26.59 5.26
C THR A 791 -42.50 -28.01 5.07
N VAL A 792 -42.31 -28.77 6.15
CA VAL A 792 -41.79 -30.14 6.10
C VAL A 792 -42.77 -31.10 5.39
N ARG A 793 -44.09 -30.90 5.54
CA ARG A 793 -45.10 -31.67 4.79
C ARG A 793 -45.08 -31.35 3.30
N GLU A 794 -44.91 -30.09 2.92
CA GLU A 794 -44.74 -29.71 1.51
C GLU A 794 -43.47 -30.33 0.91
N ILE A 795 -42.38 -30.39 1.67
CA ILE A 795 -41.15 -31.09 1.27
C ILE A 795 -41.43 -32.59 1.09
N GLU A 796 -42.17 -33.20 2.00
CA GLU A 796 -42.56 -34.62 1.94
C GLU A 796 -43.36 -34.96 0.67
N GLU A 797 -44.36 -34.14 0.33
CA GLU A 797 -45.24 -34.28 -0.83
C GLU A 797 -44.55 -34.00 -2.17
N ALA A 798 -43.58 -33.08 -2.21
CA ALA A 798 -42.88 -32.69 -3.43
C ALA A 798 -41.83 -33.69 -3.92
N ARG A 799 -41.63 -34.81 -3.21
CA ARG A 799 -40.59 -35.81 -3.54
C ARG A 799 -41.04 -36.79 -4.64
N PRO A 800 -40.11 -37.31 -5.45
CA PRO A 800 -40.39 -38.46 -6.31
C PRO A 800 -40.75 -39.67 -5.44
N GLY A 801 -41.80 -40.40 -5.85
CA GLY A 801 -42.24 -41.65 -5.23
C GLY A 801 -41.22 -42.77 -5.31
#